data_AF-A0A2G4FMK0-F1
#
_entry.id   AF-A0A2G4FMK0-F1
#
_cell.length_a   1.000
_cell.length_b   1.000
_cell.length_c   1.000
_cell.angle_alpha   90.00
_cell.angle_beta   90.00
_cell.angle_gamma   90.00
#
_symmetry.space_group_name_H-M   'P 1'
#
loop_
_entity.id
_entity.type
_entity.pdbx_description
1 polymer ?
#
loop_
_entity_poly.entity_id
_entity_poly.type
_entity_poly.pdbx_seq_one_letter_code
_entity_poly.pdbx_strand_id
1 'polypeptide(L)'
;MSSCYLVSQHAIPTTNNLYLDEELVAQILNGYLSLWHPNAITKSIKPPKVISYQDTHEIDDQSLVCLVDLSNNESHGITNKNTFTACSEKAETIQKLGELLKTIHNETIATQSPEIDTFFAVGFAYLMVNSLFEAMQHENLLSHESIWEECVQASNKYLQNDWEGAKENLRCACALIQSGREVLHSSSIHLLDFAPIKNLPGLLIPNIATGNPVNIIASAKELSELPPLELEQIKDWFNSDQVEICGGLFTDHPDTVGPLTSRVWNLKKGRETLLNLMGKEVKIFAKTTQGLSADTPRVLHLAGFSKALLMPHGENNVPTFRGPVFSWSSSVGRQIETFCREPFSSSTNHTFFHLAFHLGKLLQQDSSPTLAFFKTTPNSSIFYNYLLKANSLAPIFGNWLTMSNYLHEVYPSEYPGPIAQDDFKTETLQLHSNSPISGQINHLKNRRTLDCASNLASILNVLGSNQSESMRQFASDWTKAESEAEQNPLILHQQSSELFQRAGGLLADRILQRGEEGKNGIILINPCSFTRRIGMETESSSGPQSAKGVLASNQSLDKSESIIEVPGLGYTWVPLADTANPPKFSNKFKLADENSVRNEFFEAEIDRNSGGLKAFRDLKTRANRLSQQLVANVGSTMKADIIRVSSTGPLFGEIQSEGTITGTNQEVIAKFKQTIRAWLGRPMLEINIEIHPTEPLRGDRWSNYIASRFAWPLDQLAMHRGHEGRTASTQNLRMESCDFIEWKWGARKTFLFNRGLSYFEKQGDRMIDTLLVTEGENQTHFSIGLSMDRDHPFQMAMALDSPIYIQKVSKGAPPAGPTGWFFHIDAPNLVLHQISFKADESSAYLLLEETEGFATPCDIRCVKTPKRACFLDLQNNDQGDLSIRDDSVTIYPESNGLMLLKIEF
;
A
#
# COMPACT_ATOMS: atom_id res chain seq x y z
N MET A 1 3.73 58.01 19.71
CA MET A 1 2.41 57.68 19.15
C MET A 1 1.56 57.15 20.30
N SER A 2 0.25 57.26 20.25
CA SER A 2 -0.64 56.84 21.35
C SER A 2 -1.06 55.37 21.23
N SER A 3 -1.34 54.87 20.02
CA SER A 3 -1.73 53.48 19.74
C SER A 3 -1.40 53.04 18.31
N CYS A 4 -1.42 51.72 18.06
CA CYS A 4 -1.22 51.13 16.73
C CYS A 4 -2.47 50.35 16.30
N TYR A 5 -2.93 50.56 15.07
CA TYR A 5 -4.14 49.91 14.53
C TYR A 5 -3.88 49.26 13.17
N LEU A 6 -4.39 48.05 12.99
CA LEU A 6 -4.64 47.47 11.68
C LEU A 6 -6.11 47.65 11.32
N VAL A 7 -6.40 48.31 10.20
CA VAL A 7 -7.76 48.44 9.69
C VAL A 7 -7.95 47.42 8.58
N SER A 8 -8.86 46.48 8.81
CA SER A 8 -9.18 45.38 7.89
C SER A 8 -10.67 45.09 7.93
N GLN A 9 -11.27 44.77 6.78
CA GLN A 9 -12.65 44.29 6.73
C GLN A 9 -12.82 42.91 7.39
N HIS A 10 -11.74 42.12 7.41
CA HIS A 10 -11.74 40.75 7.93
C HIS A 10 -10.86 40.66 9.18
N ALA A 11 -11.43 40.13 10.25
CA ALA A 11 -10.71 39.76 11.46
C ALA A 11 -10.11 38.35 11.33
N ILE A 12 -9.27 37.96 12.30
CA ILE A 12 -8.79 36.58 12.41
C ILE A 12 -9.98 35.64 12.63
N PRO A 13 -10.14 34.57 11.84
CA PRO A 13 -11.24 33.63 11.98
C PRO A 13 -11.20 32.88 13.31
N THR A 14 -12.31 32.91 14.04
CA THR A 14 -12.47 32.24 15.34
C THR A 14 -13.57 31.18 15.35
N THR A 15 -14.54 31.28 14.43
CA THR A 15 -15.76 30.44 14.44
C THR A 15 -15.97 29.60 13.18
N ASN A 16 -15.55 30.09 12.01
CA ASN A 16 -15.76 29.42 10.72
C ASN A 16 -14.55 29.61 9.81
N ASN A 17 -14.41 28.72 8.82
CA ASN A 17 -13.45 28.93 7.73
C ASN A 17 -13.93 30.05 6.80
N LEU A 18 -13.05 31.00 6.51
CA LEU A 18 -13.24 32.07 5.54
C LEU A 18 -12.41 31.80 4.28
N TYR A 19 -13.07 31.82 3.12
CA TYR A 19 -12.40 31.67 1.83
C TYR A 19 -12.07 33.07 1.28
N LEU A 20 -10.87 33.54 1.58
CA LEU A 20 -10.30 34.79 1.08
C LEU A 20 -9.20 34.49 0.05
N ASP A 21 -8.82 35.49 -0.75
CA ASP A 21 -7.64 35.36 -1.62
C ASP A 21 -6.34 35.29 -0.81
N GLU A 22 -5.36 34.52 -1.27
CA GLU A 22 -4.07 34.32 -0.56
C GLU A 22 -3.30 35.65 -0.40
N GLU A 23 -3.36 36.55 -1.39
CA GLU A 23 -2.70 37.85 -1.29
C GLU A 23 -3.33 38.72 -0.19
N LEU A 24 -4.66 38.68 -0.07
CA LEU A 24 -5.39 39.42 0.96
C LEU A 24 -5.06 38.88 2.35
N VAL A 25 -5.03 37.56 2.52
CA VAL A 25 -4.61 36.92 3.80
C VAL A 25 -3.20 37.35 4.18
N ALA A 26 -2.28 37.34 3.21
CA ALA A 26 -0.91 37.79 3.43
C ALA A 26 -0.85 39.27 3.83
N GLN A 27 -1.63 40.15 3.18
CA GLN A 27 -1.72 41.57 3.55
C GLN A 27 -2.22 41.77 4.99
N ILE A 28 -3.25 41.05 5.42
CA ILE A 28 -3.78 41.17 6.80
C ILE A 28 -2.69 40.83 7.81
N LEU A 29 -2.06 39.66 7.65
CA LEU A 29 -1.06 39.17 8.59
C LEU A 29 0.23 40.02 8.54
N ASN A 30 0.74 40.36 7.36
CA ASN A 30 1.92 41.23 7.23
C ASN A 30 1.66 42.63 7.78
N GLY A 31 0.48 43.19 7.51
CA GLY A 31 0.06 44.48 8.04
C GLY A 31 0.07 44.49 9.56
N TYR A 32 -0.55 43.48 10.19
CA TYR A 32 -0.53 43.34 11.65
C TYR A 32 0.89 43.22 12.19
N LEU A 33 1.68 42.30 11.63
CA LEU A 33 3.02 41.99 12.14
C LEU A 33 4.00 43.14 11.93
N SER A 34 3.83 43.97 10.90
CA SER A 34 4.67 45.16 10.73
C SER A 34 4.58 46.13 11.91
N LEU A 35 3.44 46.19 12.62
CA LEU A 35 3.25 47.01 13.82
C LEU A 35 4.02 46.46 15.03
N TRP A 36 4.55 45.24 14.95
CA TRP A 36 5.46 44.63 15.93
C TRP A 36 6.94 44.88 15.61
N HIS A 37 7.25 45.76 14.68
CA HIS A 37 8.62 46.19 14.45
C HIS A 37 9.17 46.94 15.70
N PRO A 38 10.44 46.75 16.13
CA PRO A 38 10.99 47.38 17.33
C PRO A 38 10.75 48.89 17.43
N ASN A 39 10.96 49.63 16.33
CA ASN A 39 10.69 51.08 16.29
C ASN A 39 9.20 51.46 16.39
N ALA A 40 8.28 50.55 16.04
CA ALA A 40 6.85 50.76 16.22
C ALA A 40 6.45 50.46 17.67
N ILE A 41 6.98 49.37 18.25
CA ILE A 41 6.75 48.97 19.64
C ILE A 41 7.16 50.08 20.62
N THR A 42 8.37 50.64 20.50
CA THR A 42 8.84 51.70 21.43
C THR A 42 8.03 52.99 21.37
N LYS A 43 7.25 53.18 20.29
CA LYS A 43 6.44 54.38 20.06
C LYS A 43 4.98 54.20 20.43
N SER A 44 4.55 53.00 20.80
CA SER A 44 3.15 52.69 21.17
C SER A 44 3.02 52.33 22.65
N ILE A 45 1.92 52.78 23.26
CA ILE A 45 1.62 52.57 24.68
C ILE A 45 1.01 51.18 24.91
N LYS A 46 0.34 50.61 23.90
CA LYS A 46 -0.38 49.33 23.98
C LYS A 46 -0.11 48.44 22.76
N PRO A 47 -0.37 47.12 22.86
CA PRO A 47 -0.30 46.21 21.72
C PRO A 47 -1.20 46.65 20.56
N PRO A 48 -0.82 46.35 19.29
CA PRO A 48 -1.63 46.68 18.13
C PRO A 48 -3.02 46.03 18.16
N LYS A 49 -4.05 46.79 17.77
CA LYS A 49 -5.44 46.31 17.67
C LYS A 49 -5.88 46.16 16.21
N VAL A 50 -6.69 45.14 15.94
CA VAL A 50 -7.38 44.97 14.65
C VAL A 50 -8.77 45.57 14.77
N ILE A 51 -9.12 46.49 13.87
CA ILE A 51 -10.43 47.15 13.84
C ILE A 51 -11.05 47.12 12.44
N SER A 52 -12.37 47.14 12.38
CA SER A 52 -13.11 47.23 11.12
C SER A 52 -13.10 48.66 10.57
N TYR A 53 -13.39 48.80 9.28
CA TYR A 53 -13.63 50.10 8.64
C TYR A 53 -14.73 50.93 9.32
N GLN A 54 -15.66 50.28 10.03
CA GLN A 54 -16.76 50.93 10.75
C GLN A 54 -16.33 51.53 12.10
N ASP A 55 -15.21 51.07 12.66
CA ASP A 55 -14.72 51.44 13.99
C ASP A 55 -13.56 52.45 13.94
N THR A 56 -13.38 53.09 12.78
CA THR A 56 -12.31 54.08 12.55
C THR A 56 -12.40 55.32 13.43
N HIS A 57 -13.54 55.54 14.10
CA HIS A 57 -13.73 56.58 15.11
C HIS A 57 -12.89 56.38 16.38
N GLU A 58 -12.33 55.19 16.60
CA GLU A 58 -11.39 54.91 17.70
C GLU A 58 -9.95 55.38 17.42
N ILE A 59 -9.66 55.78 16.17
CA ILE A 59 -8.32 56.19 15.74
C ILE A 59 -8.11 57.67 16.07
N ASP A 60 -7.07 57.99 16.85
CA ASP A 60 -6.63 59.37 17.06
C ASP A 60 -5.54 59.80 16.05
N ASP A 61 -5.30 61.11 15.93
CA ASP A 61 -4.31 61.68 15.00
C ASP A 61 -2.85 61.30 15.32
N GLN A 62 -2.58 60.76 16.51
CA GLN A 62 -1.24 60.35 16.95
C GLN A 62 -1.00 58.84 16.84
N SER A 63 -1.99 58.09 16.35
CA SER A 63 -1.92 56.64 16.18
C SER A 63 -1.25 56.27 14.87
N LEU A 64 -0.52 55.15 14.87
CA LEU A 64 0.04 54.54 13.67
C LEU A 64 -0.98 53.57 13.07
N VAL A 65 -1.32 53.73 11.80
CA VAL A 65 -2.40 52.96 11.15
C VAL A 65 -1.87 52.21 9.93
N CYS A 66 -2.15 50.90 9.88
CA CYS A 66 -1.91 50.06 8.70
C CYS A 66 -3.26 49.71 8.05
N LEU A 67 -3.39 49.95 6.74
CA LEU A 67 -4.61 49.65 5.97
C LEU A 67 -4.43 48.40 5.11
N VAL A 68 -5.47 47.55 5.05
CA VAL A 68 -5.51 46.32 4.24
C VAL A 68 -6.58 46.43 3.15
N ASP A 69 -6.21 46.17 1.89
CA ASP A 69 -7.03 46.44 0.69
C ASP A 69 -7.28 47.94 0.47
N LEU A 70 -6.88 48.42 -0.71
CA LEU A 70 -6.82 49.83 -1.08
C LEU A 70 -7.92 50.28 -2.04
N SER A 71 -8.84 49.39 -2.40
CA SER A 71 -9.77 49.64 -3.49
C SER A 71 -10.64 50.90 -3.31
N ASN A 72 -10.71 51.52 -2.11
CA ASN A 72 -11.35 52.83 -1.93
C ASN A 72 -11.05 53.58 -0.60
N ASN A 73 -9.78 53.94 -0.33
CA ASN A 73 -9.36 54.68 0.89
C ASN A 73 -10.17 55.96 1.19
N GLU A 74 -10.49 56.77 0.18
CA GLU A 74 -11.21 58.04 0.36
C GLU A 74 -12.69 57.83 0.78
N SER A 75 -13.25 56.64 0.53
CA SER A 75 -14.65 56.33 0.85
C SER A 75 -14.88 55.91 2.31
N HIS A 76 -13.81 55.58 3.05
CA HIS A 76 -13.89 55.03 4.41
C HIS A 76 -13.53 56.04 5.52
N GLY A 77 -13.35 57.32 5.19
CA GLY A 77 -13.26 58.42 6.19
C GLY A 77 -11.95 58.51 6.98
N ILE A 78 -10.90 57.77 6.60
CA ILE A 78 -9.62 57.75 7.31
C ILE A 78 -8.76 58.94 6.84
N THR A 79 -8.58 59.96 7.70
CA THR A 79 -7.81 61.19 7.41
C THR A 79 -6.48 61.30 8.18
N ASN A 80 -6.12 60.25 8.94
CA ASN A 80 -4.89 60.21 9.74
C ASN A 80 -3.64 60.23 8.85
N LYS A 81 -2.70 61.13 9.16
CA LYS A 81 -1.45 61.33 8.42
C LYS A 81 -0.40 60.23 8.66
N ASN A 82 -0.54 59.46 9.74
CA ASN A 82 0.38 58.40 10.13
C ASN A 82 -0.09 57.03 9.61
N THR A 83 -0.43 56.97 8.33
CA THR A 83 -1.05 55.80 7.70
C THR A 83 -0.14 55.21 6.62
N PHE A 84 0.00 53.88 6.59
CA PHE A 84 0.65 53.14 5.52
C PHE A 84 -0.19 51.92 5.12
N THR A 85 0.20 51.25 4.05
CA THR A 85 -0.61 50.18 3.42
C THR A 85 0.12 48.85 3.49
N ALA A 86 -0.62 47.79 3.81
CA ALA A 86 -0.10 46.43 3.80
C ALA A 86 0.04 45.91 2.37
N CYS A 87 1.07 45.09 2.14
CA CYS A 87 1.31 44.36 0.90
C CYS A 87 1.30 42.85 1.18
N SER A 88 1.06 42.05 0.12
CA SER A 88 1.20 40.59 0.17
C SER A 88 2.63 40.18 0.49
N GLU A 89 3.61 40.95 0.02
CA GLU A 89 5.01 40.79 0.38
C GLU A 89 5.37 41.54 1.68
N LYS A 90 6.01 40.82 2.61
CA LYS A 90 6.45 41.36 3.90
C LYS A 90 7.43 42.52 3.73
N ALA A 91 8.43 42.35 2.85
CA ALA A 91 9.49 43.33 2.67
C ALA A 91 8.94 44.70 2.24
N GLU A 92 7.95 44.70 1.34
CA GLU A 92 7.28 45.92 0.89
C GLU A 92 6.48 46.58 2.02
N THR A 93 5.77 45.79 2.82
CA THR A 93 5.01 46.30 3.98
C THR A 93 5.94 47.01 4.97
N ILE A 94 7.10 46.41 5.27
CA ILE A 94 8.10 47.00 6.18
C ILE A 94 8.75 48.23 5.55
N GLN A 95 9.02 48.21 4.24
CA GLN A 95 9.55 49.39 3.55
C GLN A 95 8.60 50.58 3.67
N LYS A 96 7.30 50.39 3.44
CA LYS A 96 6.28 51.43 3.59
C LYS A 96 6.20 51.97 5.02
N LEU A 97 6.30 51.09 6.02
CA LEU A 97 6.42 51.50 7.42
C LEU A 97 7.69 52.35 7.65
N GLY A 98 8.82 51.95 7.07
CA GLY A 98 10.09 52.67 7.17
C GLY A 98 10.04 54.06 6.53
N GLU A 99 9.45 54.19 5.35
CA GLU A 99 9.23 55.47 4.67
C GLU A 99 8.36 56.42 5.50
N LEU A 100 7.31 55.88 6.13
CA LEU A 100 6.45 56.63 7.03
C LEU A 100 7.20 57.08 8.30
N LEU A 101 7.91 56.17 8.97
CA LEU A 101 8.67 56.50 10.18
C LEU A 101 9.82 57.47 9.90
N LYS A 102 10.45 57.40 8.72
CA LYS A 102 11.42 58.40 8.26
C LYS A 102 10.78 59.77 8.08
N THR A 103 9.56 59.83 7.56
CA THR A 103 8.84 61.09 7.36
C THR A 103 8.40 61.72 8.68
N ILE A 104 7.95 60.92 9.64
CA ILE A 104 7.41 61.41 10.93
C ILE A 104 8.54 61.69 11.94
N HIS A 105 9.59 60.88 11.96
CA HIS A 105 10.61 60.88 13.02
C HIS A 105 12.06 61.03 12.52
N ASN A 106 12.29 61.14 11.21
CA ASN A 106 13.63 61.22 10.60
C ASN A 106 14.54 60.03 10.97
N GLU A 107 13.95 58.85 11.18
CA GLU A 107 14.66 57.61 11.50
C GLU A 107 14.68 56.67 10.30
N THR A 108 15.79 55.98 10.09
CA THR A 108 15.86 54.87 9.13
C THR A 108 15.73 53.57 9.91
N ILE A 109 14.73 52.75 9.56
CA ILE A 109 14.54 51.44 10.19
C ILE A 109 15.26 50.36 9.39
N ALA A 110 15.69 49.31 10.08
CA ALA A 110 16.14 48.10 9.42
C ALA A 110 14.93 47.39 8.78
N THR A 111 15.05 46.99 7.52
CA THR A 111 13.94 46.39 6.78
C THR A 111 13.88 44.88 6.94
N GLN A 112 15.01 44.22 7.19
CA GLN A 112 15.10 42.78 7.41
C GLN A 112 16.29 42.45 8.32
N SER A 113 16.04 41.62 9.34
CA SER A 113 17.09 40.88 10.07
C SER A 113 16.47 39.68 10.80
N PRO A 114 17.26 38.62 11.10
CA PRO A 114 16.78 37.51 11.92
C PRO A 114 16.29 37.96 13.31
N GLU A 115 16.87 38.99 13.90
CA GLU A 115 16.45 39.53 15.19
C GLU A 115 15.04 40.13 15.09
N ILE A 116 14.77 40.94 14.07
CA ILE A 116 13.46 41.56 13.81
C ILE A 116 12.37 40.50 13.61
N ASP A 117 12.69 39.42 12.90
CA ASP A 117 11.76 38.30 12.69
C ASP A 117 11.32 37.64 14.01
N THR A 118 12.11 37.76 15.07
CA THR A 118 11.75 37.27 16.40
C THR A 118 10.63 38.13 17.01
N PHE A 119 10.67 39.45 16.84
CA PHE A 119 9.59 40.34 17.28
C PHE A 119 8.28 40.05 16.53
N PHE A 120 8.36 39.80 15.22
CA PHE A 120 7.20 39.37 14.44
C PHE A 120 6.68 38.00 14.89
N ALA A 121 7.55 37.07 15.27
CA ALA A 121 7.13 35.78 15.82
C ALA A 121 6.36 35.94 17.15
N VAL A 122 6.83 36.81 18.06
CA VAL A 122 6.11 37.13 19.30
C VAL A 122 4.76 37.79 18.99
N GLY A 123 4.72 38.73 18.04
CA GLY A 123 3.47 39.38 17.63
C GLY A 123 2.46 38.42 17.01
N PHE A 124 2.94 37.47 16.19
CA PHE A 124 2.11 36.41 15.65
C PHE A 124 1.57 35.51 16.75
N ALA A 125 2.42 35.11 17.71
CA ALA A 125 2.01 34.30 18.84
C ALA A 125 0.94 34.98 19.71
N TYR A 126 1.15 36.26 20.00
CA TYR A 126 0.19 37.08 20.73
C TYR A 126 -1.15 37.15 20.00
N LEU A 127 -1.15 37.46 18.69
CA LEU A 127 -2.37 37.56 17.89
C LEU A 127 -3.18 36.25 17.91
N MET A 128 -2.51 35.13 17.65
CA MET A 128 -3.17 33.82 17.57
C MET A 128 -3.72 33.37 18.92
N VAL A 129 -2.99 33.54 20.02
CA VAL A 129 -3.49 33.19 21.36
C VAL A 129 -4.62 34.14 21.78
N ASN A 130 -4.51 35.43 21.48
CA ASN A 130 -5.58 36.40 21.74
C ASN A 130 -6.87 36.02 21.01
N SER A 131 -6.78 35.64 19.72
CA SER A 131 -7.92 35.14 18.94
C SER A 131 -8.41 33.75 19.41
N LEU A 132 -7.54 32.93 19.98
CA LEU A 132 -7.92 31.62 20.51
C LEU A 132 -8.88 31.73 21.71
N PHE A 133 -8.74 32.75 22.57
CA PHE A 133 -9.70 33.00 23.65
C PHE A 133 -11.13 33.19 23.11
N GLU A 134 -11.27 33.95 22.03
CA GLU A 134 -12.56 34.15 21.36
C GLU A 134 -13.06 32.85 20.70
N ALA A 135 -12.18 32.10 20.02
CA ALA A 135 -12.53 30.80 19.42
C ALA A 135 -13.00 29.77 20.48
N MET A 136 -12.46 29.85 21.70
CA MET A 136 -12.84 29.04 22.85
C MET A 136 -14.03 29.60 23.64
N GLN A 137 -14.59 30.76 23.24
CA GLN A 137 -15.66 31.47 23.95
C GLN A 137 -15.32 31.73 25.42
N HIS A 138 -14.05 32.04 25.70
CA HIS A 138 -13.53 32.27 27.04
C HIS A 138 -13.15 33.75 27.23
N GLU A 139 -13.30 34.26 28.46
CA GLU A 139 -12.80 35.60 28.80
C GLU A 139 -11.29 35.68 28.58
N ASN A 140 -10.80 36.76 27.95
CA ASN A 140 -9.39 36.91 27.66
C ASN A 140 -8.60 37.27 28.93
N LEU A 141 -7.76 36.34 29.37
CA LEU A 141 -6.97 36.48 30.60
C LEU A 141 -5.48 36.74 30.32
N LEU A 142 -5.12 37.15 29.10
CA LEU A 142 -3.76 37.55 28.79
C LEU A 142 -3.35 38.78 29.60
N SER A 143 -2.16 38.75 30.18
CA SER A 143 -1.56 39.89 30.87
C SER A 143 -1.02 40.91 29.86
N HIS A 144 -1.93 41.53 29.10
CA HIS A 144 -1.60 42.40 27.96
C HIS A 144 -0.58 43.49 28.28
N GLU A 145 -0.69 44.12 29.46
CA GLU A 145 0.22 45.17 29.91
C GLU A 145 1.63 44.62 30.17
N SER A 146 1.76 43.55 30.95
CA SER A 146 3.06 42.92 31.24
C SER A 146 3.74 42.35 29.99
N ILE A 147 2.98 41.72 29.09
CA ILE A 147 3.51 41.22 27.81
C ILE A 147 4.07 42.39 26.98
N TRP A 148 3.34 43.51 26.94
CA TRP A 148 3.77 44.69 26.20
C TRP A 148 5.00 45.37 26.81
N GLU A 149 5.06 45.49 28.14
CA GLU A 149 6.22 46.04 28.86
C GLU A 149 7.50 45.27 28.51
N GLU A 150 7.45 43.94 28.52
CA GLU A 150 8.57 43.08 28.13
C GLU A 150 8.98 43.31 26.66
N CYS A 151 8.02 43.45 25.75
CA CYS A 151 8.29 43.74 24.34
C CYS A 151 8.91 45.14 24.13
N VAL A 152 8.49 46.14 24.90
CA VAL A 152 9.08 47.49 24.88
C VAL A 152 10.50 47.46 25.42
N GLN A 153 10.76 46.76 26.53
CA GLN A 153 12.12 46.57 27.06
C GLN A 153 13.02 45.85 26.04
N ALA A 154 12.52 44.78 25.41
CA ALA A 154 13.23 44.07 24.35
C ALA A 154 13.58 45.00 23.18
N SER A 155 12.62 45.81 22.73
CA SER A 155 12.81 46.74 21.62
C SER A 155 13.86 47.82 21.95
N ASN A 156 13.83 48.36 23.17
CA ASN A 156 14.82 49.33 23.64
C ASN A 156 16.24 48.74 23.68
N LYS A 157 16.40 47.51 24.19
CA LYS A 157 17.69 46.81 24.21
C LYS A 157 18.21 46.49 22.81
N TYR A 158 17.33 46.04 21.91
CA TYR A 158 17.67 45.82 20.51
C TYR A 158 18.19 47.09 19.82
N LEU A 159 17.51 48.24 20.03
CA LEU A 159 17.95 49.54 19.49
C LEU A 159 19.27 50.03 20.10
N GLN A 160 19.66 49.51 21.26
CA GLN A 160 20.96 49.74 21.90
C GLN A 160 22.03 48.72 21.49
N ASN A 161 21.73 47.84 20.51
CA ASN A 161 22.56 46.73 20.05
C ASN A 161 22.82 45.63 21.10
N ASP A 162 21.94 45.48 22.10
CA ASP A 162 21.95 44.38 23.07
C ASP A 162 20.91 43.30 22.68
N TRP A 163 21.30 42.42 21.76
CA TRP A 163 20.41 41.35 21.28
C TRP A 163 20.14 40.27 22.33
N GLU A 164 21.15 39.83 23.09
CA GLU A 164 20.97 38.78 24.10
C GLU A 164 20.00 39.24 25.20
N GLY A 165 20.15 40.49 25.66
CA GLY A 165 19.20 41.08 26.60
C GLY A 165 17.80 41.25 26.01
N ALA A 166 17.69 41.65 24.73
CA ALA A 166 16.40 41.75 24.05
C ALA A 166 15.71 40.39 23.91
N LYS A 167 16.46 39.35 23.53
CA LYS A 167 15.98 37.98 23.37
C LYS A 167 15.45 37.42 24.70
N GLU A 168 16.09 37.71 25.81
CA GLU A 168 15.62 37.29 27.14
C GLU A 168 14.28 37.94 27.53
N ASN A 169 14.09 39.23 27.24
CA ASN A 169 12.80 39.90 27.42
C ASN A 169 11.72 39.32 26.49
N LEU A 170 12.04 39.03 25.22
CA LEU A 170 11.10 38.36 24.32
C LEU A 170 10.74 36.95 24.82
N ARG A 171 11.69 36.22 25.40
CA ARG A 171 11.45 34.93 26.06
C ARG A 171 10.47 35.07 27.23
N CYS A 172 10.63 36.10 28.06
CA CYS A 172 9.71 36.41 29.16
C CYS A 172 8.30 36.75 28.65
N ALA A 173 8.20 37.57 27.58
CA ALA A 173 6.92 37.86 26.94
C ALA A 173 6.22 36.59 26.41
N CYS A 174 6.96 35.70 25.75
CA CYS A 174 6.46 34.41 25.28
C CYS A 174 6.00 33.50 26.43
N ALA A 175 6.72 33.47 27.55
CA ALA A 175 6.33 32.70 28.74
C ALA A 175 5.01 33.22 29.35
N LEU A 176 4.78 34.54 29.35
CA LEU A 176 3.51 35.13 29.78
C LEU A 176 2.36 34.76 28.83
N ILE A 177 2.60 34.77 27.51
CA ILE A 177 1.61 34.33 26.51
C ILE A 177 1.27 32.85 26.70
N GLN A 178 2.29 32.00 26.91
CA GLN A 178 2.10 30.58 27.19
C GLN A 178 1.26 30.37 28.46
N SER A 179 1.60 31.04 29.56
CA SER A 179 0.88 30.92 30.82
C SER A 179 -0.59 31.32 30.67
N GLY A 180 -0.89 32.38 29.91
CA GLY A 180 -2.26 32.75 29.58
C GLY A 180 -2.99 31.68 28.76
N ARG A 181 -2.34 31.09 27.75
CA ARG A 181 -2.90 30.00 26.94
C ARG A 181 -3.21 28.76 27.77
N GLU A 182 -2.36 28.40 28.72
CA GLU A 182 -2.54 27.22 29.59
C GLU A 182 -3.79 27.30 30.48
N VAL A 183 -4.32 28.51 30.72
CA VAL A 183 -5.61 28.70 31.40
C VAL A 183 -6.79 28.16 30.57
N LEU A 184 -6.70 28.20 29.23
CA LEU A 184 -7.75 27.73 28.33
C LEU A 184 -7.91 26.21 28.36
N HIS A 185 -6.79 25.49 28.54
CA HIS A 185 -6.78 24.04 28.49
C HIS A 185 -5.60 23.46 29.26
N SER A 186 -5.87 22.54 30.18
CA SER A 186 -4.87 21.96 31.07
C SER A 186 -4.01 20.86 30.44
N SER A 187 -4.45 20.25 29.34
CA SER A 187 -3.68 19.16 28.69
C SER A 187 -2.65 19.71 27.70
N SER A 188 -1.55 18.98 27.55
CA SER A 188 -0.52 19.25 26.55
C SER A 188 -1.09 19.27 25.13
N ILE A 189 -0.67 20.27 24.36
CA ILE A 189 -0.91 20.34 22.92
C ILE A 189 0.34 19.78 22.23
N HIS A 190 0.14 18.93 21.22
CA HIS A 190 1.23 18.28 20.50
C HIS A 190 1.29 18.80 19.06
N LEU A 191 2.50 19.06 18.59
CA LEU A 191 2.79 19.52 17.23
C LEU A 191 3.64 18.47 16.51
N LEU A 192 3.23 18.12 15.30
CA LEU A 192 3.93 17.16 14.45
C LEU A 192 4.21 17.79 13.08
N ASP A 193 5.43 17.58 12.59
CA ASP A 193 5.78 17.91 11.20
C ASP A 193 6.10 16.65 10.43
N PHE A 194 5.59 16.60 9.22
CA PHE A 194 5.93 15.58 8.23
C PHE A 194 6.58 16.24 7.01
N ALA A 195 7.70 15.68 6.57
CA ALA A 195 8.39 16.09 5.35
C ALA A 195 8.60 14.87 4.43
N PRO A 196 8.29 14.97 3.13
CA PRO A 196 8.73 13.98 2.16
C PRO A 196 10.24 14.10 1.92
N ILE A 197 10.84 13.04 1.41
CA ILE A 197 12.28 12.99 1.08
C ILE A 197 12.71 13.95 -0.06
N LYS A 198 11.76 14.44 -0.87
CA LYS A 198 12.06 15.34 -2.00
C LYS A 198 12.35 16.77 -1.50
N ASN A 199 13.44 17.38 -1.98
CA ASN A 199 13.91 18.73 -1.59
C ASN A 199 14.22 18.87 -0.09
N LEU A 200 14.64 17.77 0.54
CA LEU A 200 14.68 17.62 1.99
C LEU A 200 15.49 18.71 2.74
N PRO A 201 16.74 19.07 2.36
CA PRO A 201 17.50 20.05 3.13
C PRO A 201 16.77 21.39 3.31
N GLY A 202 16.12 21.89 2.25
CA GLY A 202 15.34 23.13 2.32
C GLY A 202 14.10 23.03 3.22
N LEU A 203 13.49 21.86 3.33
CA LEU A 203 12.31 21.62 4.18
C LEU A 203 12.67 21.53 5.67
N LEU A 204 13.87 21.05 6.00
CA LEU A 204 14.27 20.77 7.39
C LEU A 204 14.95 21.96 8.07
N ILE A 205 15.70 22.78 7.32
CA ILE A 205 16.50 23.89 7.89
C ILE A 205 15.72 24.76 8.89
N PRO A 206 14.48 25.22 8.62
CA PRO A 206 13.74 26.05 9.58
C PRO A 206 13.55 25.38 10.94
N ASN A 207 13.27 24.08 10.94
CA ASN A 207 13.07 23.27 12.15
C ASN A 207 14.37 23.03 12.90
N ILE A 208 15.42 22.61 12.18
CA ILE A 208 16.74 22.36 12.76
C ILE A 208 17.30 23.65 13.38
N ALA A 209 17.19 24.79 12.69
CA ALA A 209 17.66 26.08 13.19
C ALA A 209 16.92 26.58 14.43
N THR A 210 15.67 26.15 14.62
CA THR A 210 14.83 26.53 15.77
C THR A 210 14.78 25.45 16.86
N GLY A 211 15.43 24.30 16.65
CA GLY A 211 15.44 23.18 17.58
C GLY A 211 14.12 22.40 17.67
N ASN A 212 13.22 22.56 16.69
CA ASN A 212 11.92 21.88 16.68
C ASN A 212 12.02 20.55 15.90
N PRO A 213 11.65 19.39 16.48
CA PRO A 213 11.71 18.10 15.80
C PRO A 213 10.87 18.02 14.52
N VAL A 214 11.25 17.12 13.61
CA VAL A 214 10.56 16.86 12.33
C VAL A 214 10.63 15.39 11.93
N ASN A 215 9.56 14.87 11.31
CA ASN A 215 9.46 13.49 10.88
C ASN A 215 9.56 13.39 9.36
N ILE A 216 10.52 12.61 8.86
CA ILE A 216 10.73 12.38 7.42
C ILE A 216 9.98 11.11 7.04
N ILE A 217 9.16 11.17 6.00
CA ILE A 217 8.55 9.99 5.39
C ILE A 217 9.37 9.61 4.16
N ALA A 218 9.99 8.43 4.19
CA ALA A 218 10.85 7.97 3.10
C ALA A 218 10.91 6.44 2.99
N SER A 219 10.99 5.95 1.77
CA SER A 219 11.37 4.57 1.49
C SER A 219 12.90 4.39 1.57
N ALA A 220 13.35 3.14 1.77
CA ALA A 220 14.77 2.86 1.84
C ALA A 220 15.51 3.17 0.53
N LYS A 221 14.84 2.96 -0.61
CA LYS A 221 15.39 3.28 -1.93
C LYS A 221 15.65 4.78 -2.08
N GLU A 222 14.66 5.62 -1.75
CA GLU A 222 14.83 7.07 -1.85
C GLU A 222 15.97 7.58 -0.96
N LEU A 223 16.10 7.06 0.27
CA LEU A 223 17.24 7.39 1.15
C LEU A 223 18.58 6.90 0.59
N SER A 224 18.61 5.74 -0.06
CA SER A 224 19.84 5.19 -0.67
C SER A 224 20.31 5.97 -1.90
N GLU A 225 19.41 6.71 -2.55
CA GLU A 225 19.68 7.50 -3.75
C GLU A 225 20.10 8.95 -3.42
N LEU A 226 20.07 9.35 -2.14
CA LEU A 226 20.53 10.67 -1.71
C LEU A 226 22.05 10.84 -1.90
N PRO A 227 22.51 12.09 -2.15
CA PRO A 227 23.93 12.41 -2.13
C PRO A 227 24.57 12.04 -0.77
N PRO A 228 25.80 11.48 -0.74
CA PRO A 228 26.42 11.01 0.51
C PRO A 228 26.50 12.06 1.61
N LEU A 229 26.77 13.32 1.26
CA LEU A 229 26.84 14.43 2.21
C LEU A 229 25.48 14.73 2.86
N GLU A 230 24.40 14.66 2.09
CA GLU A 230 23.04 14.87 2.61
C GLU A 230 22.62 13.72 3.51
N LEU A 231 22.95 12.48 3.13
CA LEU A 231 22.68 11.29 3.94
C LEU A 231 23.42 11.34 5.29
N GLU A 232 24.68 11.78 5.31
CA GLU A 232 25.45 11.97 6.56
C GLU A 232 24.80 13.02 7.46
N GLN A 233 24.36 14.16 6.91
CA GLN A 233 23.66 15.19 7.68
C GLN A 233 22.35 14.67 8.29
N ILE A 234 21.55 13.93 7.52
CA ILE A 234 20.31 13.33 8.01
C ILE A 234 20.59 12.32 9.12
N LYS A 235 21.68 11.54 8.97
CA LYS A 235 22.11 10.58 9.99
C LYS A 235 22.50 11.28 11.30
N ASP A 236 23.19 12.41 11.22
CA ASP A 236 23.52 13.21 12.41
C ASP A 236 22.26 13.78 13.10
N TRP A 237 21.30 14.28 12.32
CA TRP A 237 20.02 14.75 12.87
C TRP A 237 19.16 13.62 13.45
N PHE A 238 19.19 12.43 12.84
CA PHE A 238 18.50 11.25 13.34
C PHE A 238 19.12 10.71 14.62
N ASN A 239 20.45 10.77 14.74
CA ASN A 239 21.17 10.34 15.95
C ASN A 239 21.02 11.33 17.12
N SER A 240 20.75 12.60 16.83
CA SER A 240 20.47 13.64 17.84
C SER A 240 18.99 13.75 18.20
N ASP A 241 18.13 12.85 17.70
CA ASP A 241 16.68 12.83 17.88
C ASP A 241 15.97 14.15 17.48
N GLN A 242 16.61 14.98 16.66
CA GLN A 242 15.98 16.16 16.03
C GLN A 242 15.13 15.78 14.81
N VAL A 243 15.48 14.66 14.18
CA VAL A 243 14.77 14.10 13.03
C VAL A 243 14.36 12.67 13.37
N GLU A 244 13.16 12.26 12.97
CA GLU A 244 12.74 10.86 12.96
C GLU A 244 12.56 10.41 11.51
N ILE A 245 12.95 9.18 11.19
CA ILE A 245 12.63 8.57 9.91
C ILE A 245 11.43 7.64 10.12
N CYS A 246 10.37 7.90 9.38
CA CYS A 246 9.16 7.08 9.30
C CYS A 246 9.15 6.37 7.93
N GLY A 247 9.10 5.04 7.93
CA GLY A 247 9.25 4.25 6.71
C GLY A 247 9.30 2.76 7.02
N GLY A 248 9.90 1.98 6.13
CA GLY A 248 10.07 0.54 6.36
C GLY A 248 10.03 -0.31 5.10
N LEU A 249 9.46 0.24 4.02
CA LEU A 249 9.49 -0.36 2.70
C LEU A 249 10.80 -0.02 1.98
N PHE A 250 11.27 -0.95 1.14
CA PHE A 250 12.34 -0.66 0.20
C PHE A 250 11.86 0.33 -0.86
N THR A 251 10.69 0.10 -1.45
CA THR A 251 10.01 0.99 -2.39
C THR A 251 8.59 1.31 -1.93
N ASP A 252 8.24 2.59 -1.96
CA ASP A 252 6.86 3.06 -1.72
C ASP A 252 6.06 2.98 -3.05
N HIS A 253 5.57 1.78 -3.40
CA HIS A 253 4.72 1.56 -4.58
C HIS A 253 3.23 1.49 -4.17
N PRO A 254 2.30 2.00 -4.99
CA PRO A 254 0.87 2.03 -4.71
C PRO A 254 0.12 0.67 -4.69
N ASP A 255 0.82 -0.48 -4.62
CA ASP A 255 0.18 -1.77 -4.86
C ASP A 255 -0.58 -2.31 -3.64
N THR A 256 -1.89 -2.48 -3.79
CA THR A 256 -2.74 -3.34 -2.95
C THR A 256 -2.78 -4.78 -3.44
N VAL A 257 -2.37 -5.01 -4.68
CA VAL A 257 -2.68 -6.20 -5.45
C VAL A 257 -1.37 -6.83 -5.89
N GLY A 258 -1.00 -7.93 -5.24
CA GLY A 258 0.26 -8.60 -5.54
C GLY A 258 0.49 -9.80 -4.62
N PRO A 259 1.54 -10.58 -4.90
CA PRO A 259 1.93 -11.71 -4.07
C PRO A 259 2.30 -11.27 -2.65
N LEU A 260 1.85 -12.02 -1.63
CA LEU A 260 2.26 -11.79 -0.24
C LEU A 260 3.79 -11.81 -0.08
N THR A 261 4.48 -12.68 -0.81
CA THR A 261 5.95 -12.78 -0.82
C THR A 261 6.62 -11.50 -1.31
N SER A 262 5.99 -10.72 -2.21
CA SER A 262 6.49 -9.41 -2.65
C SER A 262 6.38 -8.35 -1.54
N ARG A 263 5.27 -8.33 -0.80
CA ARG A 263 5.11 -7.42 0.37
C ARG A 263 6.10 -7.74 1.48
N VAL A 264 6.25 -9.02 1.81
CA VAL A 264 7.22 -9.50 2.81
C VAL A 264 8.65 -9.14 2.39
N TRP A 265 8.99 -9.35 1.11
CA TRP A 265 10.28 -8.94 0.56
C TRP A 265 10.52 -7.44 0.68
N ASN A 266 9.54 -6.61 0.31
CA ASN A 266 9.67 -5.15 0.30
C ASN A 266 9.92 -4.61 1.72
N LEU A 267 9.22 -5.15 2.72
CA LEU A 267 9.44 -4.84 4.14
C LEU A 267 10.81 -5.33 4.64
N LYS A 268 11.16 -6.58 4.35
CA LYS A 268 12.43 -7.17 4.81
C LYS A 268 13.62 -6.40 4.24
N LYS A 269 13.67 -6.22 2.92
CA LYS A 269 14.73 -5.48 2.24
C LYS A 269 14.76 -4.02 2.66
N GLY A 270 13.59 -3.40 2.86
CA GLY A 270 13.47 -2.02 3.32
C GLY A 270 14.11 -1.83 4.69
N ARG A 271 13.76 -2.68 5.66
CA ARG A 271 14.33 -2.64 7.02
C ARG A 271 15.83 -2.91 7.04
N GLU A 272 16.29 -3.94 6.33
CA GLU A 272 17.72 -4.24 6.22
C GLU A 272 18.50 -3.06 5.61
N THR A 273 17.96 -2.44 4.56
CA THR A 273 18.59 -1.29 3.90
C THR A 273 18.61 -0.06 4.81
N LEU A 274 17.48 0.27 5.47
CA LEU A 274 17.40 1.40 6.39
C LEU A 274 18.35 1.24 7.58
N LEU A 275 18.43 0.04 8.16
CA LEU A 275 19.36 -0.25 9.25
C LEU A 275 20.82 -0.05 8.81
N ASN A 276 21.17 -0.52 7.60
CA ASN A 276 22.51 -0.35 7.05
C ASN A 276 22.87 1.12 6.78
N LEU A 277 21.93 1.92 6.26
CA LEU A 277 22.15 3.34 5.98
C LEU A 277 22.24 4.16 7.28
N MET A 278 21.25 4.02 8.16
CA MET A 278 21.07 4.88 9.33
C MET A 278 21.85 4.40 10.56
N GLY A 279 22.18 3.11 10.65
CA GLY A 279 22.86 2.51 11.81
C GLY A 279 21.97 2.33 13.05
N LYS A 280 20.69 2.74 12.97
CA LYS A 280 19.66 2.61 14.01
C LYS A 280 18.35 2.17 13.35
N GLU A 281 17.57 1.38 14.07
CA GLU A 281 16.33 0.82 13.58
C GLU A 281 15.24 1.90 13.41
N VAL A 282 14.54 1.86 12.27
CA VAL A 282 13.34 2.67 12.01
C VAL A 282 12.13 2.01 12.70
N LYS A 283 11.52 2.74 13.63
CA LYS A 283 10.46 2.22 14.53
C LYS A 283 9.04 2.45 14.04
N ILE A 284 8.85 3.44 13.17
CA ILE A 284 7.53 3.89 12.72
C ILE A 284 7.33 3.47 11.27
N PHE A 285 6.35 2.61 11.03
CA PHE A 285 5.95 2.29 9.67
C PHE A 285 5.23 3.47 9.03
N ALA A 286 5.63 3.86 7.83
CA ALA A 286 4.91 4.88 7.06
C ALA A 286 5.05 4.64 5.56
N LYS A 287 4.02 5.09 4.82
CA LYS A 287 4.06 5.23 3.38
C LYS A 287 3.17 6.40 2.95
N THR A 288 3.44 6.96 1.78
CA THR A 288 2.71 8.11 1.22
C THR A 288 1.81 7.73 0.05
N THR A 289 2.04 6.58 -0.59
CA THR A 289 1.21 6.09 -1.70
C THR A 289 0.02 5.26 -1.22
N GLN A 290 -0.97 5.05 -2.10
CA GLN A 290 -2.07 4.09 -1.91
C GLN A 290 -1.53 2.65 -1.69
N GLY A 291 -2.39 1.65 -1.44
CA GLY A 291 -1.92 0.26 -1.32
C GLY A 291 -1.94 -0.32 0.10
N LEU A 292 -2.52 0.40 1.07
CA LEU A 292 -2.79 -0.16 2.40
C LEU A 292 -4.08 -0.97 2.38
N SER A 293 -4.18 -1.93 3.29
CA SER A 293 -5.33 -2.83 3.44
C SER A 293 -5.59 -3.13 4.90
N ALA A 294 -6.79 -3.61 5.25
CA ALA A 294 -7.18 -3.84 6.65
C ALA A 294 -6.27 -4.83 7.39
N ASP A 295 -5.55 -5.70 6.67
CA ASP A 295 -4.64 -6.71 7.23
C ASP A 295 -3.17 -6.33 7.19
N THR A 296 -2.85 -5.11 6.79
CA THR A 296 -1.48 -4.59 6.86
C THR A 296 -0.84 -4.77 8.26
N PRO A 297 -1.56 -4.59 9.39
CA PRO A 297 -0.97 -4.82 10.71
C PRO A 297 -0.42 -6.23 10.91
N ARG A 298 -0.99 -7.25 10.27
CA ARG A 298 -0.50 -8.64 10.35
C ARG A 298 0.92 -8.77 9.81
N VAL A 299 1.18 -8.19 8.63
CA VAL A 299 2.50 -8.26 7.98
C VAL A 299 3.50 -7.36 8.70
N LEU A 300 3.05 -6.19 9.16
CA LEU A 300 3.87 -5.26 9.96
C LEU A 300 4.30 -5.87 11.30
N HIS A 301 3.43 -6.61 11.96
CA HIS A 301 3.75 -7.31 13.20
C HIS A 301 4.86 -8.35 13.00
N LEU A 302 4.76 -9.16 11.94
CA LEU A 302 5.84 -10.11 11.58
C LEU A 302 7.15 -9.38 11.25
N ALA A 303 7.06 -8.16 10.73
CA ALA A 303 8.20 -7.29 10.47
C ALA A 303 8.74 -6.57 11.73
N GLY A 304 8.14 -6.73 12.91
CA GLY A 304 8.58 -6.11 14.16
C GLY A 304 8.05 -4.69 14.40
N PHE A 305 7.13 -4.19 13.57
CA PHE A 305 6.52 -2.87 13.78
C PHE A 305 5.34 -2.94 14.77
N SER A 306 5.33 -2.03 15.74
CA SER A 306 4.23 -1.82 16.68
C SER A 306 3.51 -0.47 16.50
N LYS A 307 4.08 0.41 15.66
CA LYS A 307 3.62 1.79 15.43
C LYS A 307 3.58 2.12 13.95
N ALA A 308 2.55 2.86 13.52
CA ALA A 308 2.37 3.23 12.12
C ALA A 308 1.80 4.64 11.91
N LEU A 309 2.01 5.16 10.70
CA LEU A 309 1.34 6.32 10.14
C LEU A 309 0.33 5.86 9.08
N LEU A 310 -0.94 6.20 9.30
CA LEU A 310 -2.03 6.01 8.35
C LEU A 310 -2.57 7.39 7.95
N MET A 311 -1.78 8.13 7.18
CA MET A 311 -2.09 9.52 6.87
C MET A 311 -2.96 9.63 5.62
N PRO A 312 -4.19 10.19 5.71
CA PRO A 312 -4.98 10.56 4.54
C PRO A 312 -4.36 11.82 3.94
N HIS A 313 -3.43 11.66 3.01
CA HIS A 313 -2.78 12.78 2.34
C HIS A 313 -2.47 12.43 0.88
N GLY A 314 -2.60 13.41 -0.01
CA GLY A 314 -2.39 13.24 -1.43
C GLY A 314 -3.36 12.21 -2.01
N GLU A 315 -2.82 11.15 -2.58
CA GLU A 315 -3.62 10.08 -3.20
C GLU A 315 -4.00 8.97 -2.19
N ASN A 316 -3.49 8.97 -0.96
CA ASN A 316 -3.72 7.89 -0.01
C ASN A 316 -5.13 7.93 0.59
N ASN A 317 -6.02 7.06 0.10
CA ASN A 317 -7.39 6.93 0.56
C ASN A 317 -7.51 5.89 1.68
N VAL A 318 -7.52 6.37 2.91
CA VAL A 318 -7.57 5.55 4.13
C VAL A 318 -8.77 5.91 4.99
N PRO A 319 -9.26 4.99 5.84
CA PRO A 319 -10.33 5.27 6.79
C PRO A 319 -9.96 6.43 7.71
N THR A 320 -10.93 7.28 8.04
CA THR A 320 -10.76 8.38 8.99
C THR A 320 -11.37 8.03 10.34
N PHE A 321 -10.74 8.53 11.40
CA PHE A 321 -11.17 8.33 12.78
C PHE A 321 -11.30 9.68 13.48
N ARG A 322 -12.03 9.74 14.59
CA ARG A 322 -12.25 11.01 15.30
C ARG A 322 -11.00 11.39 16.11
N GLY A 323 -10.42 10.43 16.82
CA GLY A 323 -9.15 10.60 17.53
C GLY A 323 -7.94 10.69 16.59
N PRO A 324 -6.85 11.35 17.03
CA PRO A 324 -5.62 11.41 16.24
C PRO A 324 -4.85 10.07 16.23
N VAL A 325 -5.06 9.23 17.25
CA VAL A 325 -4.43 7.91 17.40
C VAL A 325 -5.49 6.85 17.68
N PHE A 326 -5.40 5.74 16.97
CA PHE A 326 -6.28 4.59 17.13
C PHE A 326 -5.50 3.27 17.11
N SER A 327 -6.14 2.19 17.56
CA SER A 327 -5.58 0.84 17.49
C SER A 327 -6.01 0.16 16.18
N TRP A 328 -5.08 0.05 15.23
CA TRP A 328 -5.34 -0.60 13.94
C TRP A 328 -5.24 -2.12 14.09
N SER A 329 -6.41 -2.77 14.13
CA SER A 329 -6.53 -4.22 14.26
C SER A 329 -6.61 -4.90 12.89
N SER A 330 -5.78 -5.92 12.67
CA SER A 330 -5.95 -6.88 11.57
C SER A 330 -7.03 -7.91 11.88
N SER A 331 -7.42 -8.73 10.89
CA SER A 331 -8.37 -9.84 11.07
C SER A 331 -7.92 -10.93 12.07
N VAL A 332 -6.63 -11.00 12.38
CA VAL A 332 -6.05 -11.91 13.40
C VAL A 332 -6.15 -11.33 14.81
N GLY A 333 -6.54 -10.06 14.94
CA GLY A 333 -6.50 -9.33 16.20
C GLY A 333 -5.12 -8.76 16.56
N ARG A 334 -4.13 -8.84 15.65
CA ARG A 334 -2.86 -8.11 15.82
C ARG A 334 -3.13 -6.61 15.67
N GLN A 335 -2.71 -5.85 16.67
CA GLN A 335 -2.96 -4.41 16.79
C GLN A 335 -1.67 -3.60 16.66
N ILE A 336 -1.78 -2.46 15.99
CA ILE A 336 -0.70 -1.48 15.83
C ILE A 336 -1.23 -0.10 16.20
N GLU A 337 -0.50 0.61 17.05
CA GLU A 337 -0.81 1.99 17.41
C GLU A 337 -0.56 2.89 16.21
N THR A 338 -1.60 3.60 15.76
CA THR A 338 -1.57 4.26 14.45
C THR A 338 -2.06 5.69 14.54
N PHE A 339 -1.26 6.63 14.04
CA PHE A 339 -1.67 8.02 13.82
C PHE A 339 -2.44 8.14 12.51
N CYS A 340 -3.60 8.83 12.50
CA CYS A 340 -4.51 8.82 11.34
C CYS A 340 -5.13 10.17 10.97
N ARG A 341 -4.49 11.28 11.35
CA ARG A 341 -5.02 12.61 11.08
C ARG A 341 -4.45 13.22 9.81
N GLU A 342 -5.31 13.90 9.04
CA GLU A 342 -4.89 14.71 7.90
C GLU A 342 -4.06 15.91 8.39
N PRO A 343 -2.83 16.08 7.90
CA PRO A 343 -1.99 17.22 8.26
C PRO A 343 -2.39 18.47 7.46
N PHE A 344 -2.22 19.64 8.07
CA PHE A 344 -2.36 20.92 7.38
C PHE A 344 -1.15 21.22 6.50
N SER A 345 -1.33 21.98 5.42
CA SER A 345 -0.20 22.44 4.61
C SER A 345 0.61 23.51 5.35
N SER A 346 1.94 23.39 5.36
CA SER A 346 2.84 24.42 5.91
C SER A 346 3.10 25.59 4.95
N SER A 347 2.66 25.48 3.69
CA SER A 347 2.97 26.44 2.63
C SER A 347 1.88 27.48 2.38
N THR A 348 0.65 27.21 2.83
CA THR A 348 -0.52 28.08 2.59
C THR A 348 -0.71 29.07 3.74
N ASN A 349 -0.87 30.36 3.46
CA ASN A 349 -1.07 31.36 4.52
C ASN A 349 -2.44 31.18 5.18
N HIS A 350 -3.42 30.62 4.45
CA HIS A 350 -4.73 30.25 4.99
C HIS A 350 -4.64 29.38 6.25
N THR A 351 -3.71 28.44 6.31
CA THR A 351 -3.50 27.57 7.48
C THR A 351 -3.25 28.39 8.73
N PHE A 352 -2.38 29.41 8.61
CA PHE A 352 -1.92 30.22 9.73
C PHE A 352 -2.88 31.35 10.08
N PHE A 353 -3.61 31.86 9.08
CA PHE A 353 -4.74 32.76 9.30
C PHE A 353 -5.85 32.08 10.13
N HIS A 354 -6.13 30.81 9.88
CA HIS A 354 -7.14 30.01 10.60
C HIS A 354 -6.59 29.27 11.83
N LEU A 355 -5.34 29.49 12.23
CA LEU A 355 -4.69 28.69 13.28
C LEU A 355 -5.45 28.73 14.61
N ALA A 356 -5.96 29.89 15.02
CA ALA A 356 -6.77 30.03 16.23
C ALA A 356 -8.07 29.21 16.18
N PHE A 357 -8.77 29.24 15.04
CA PHE A 357 -9.95 28.41 14.81
C PHE A 357 -9.62 26.91 14.84
N HIS A 358 -8.56 26.49 14.14
CA HIS A 358 -8.14 25.09 14.13
C HIS A 358 -7.76 24.59 15.53
N LEU A 359 -6.96 25.37 16.28
CA LEU A 359 -6.61 25.04 17.66
C LEU A 359 -7.83 25.00 18.57
N GLY A 360 -8.74 25.98 18.49
CA GLY A 360 -9.96 25.99 19.30
C GLY A 360 -10.82 24.75 19.06
N LYS A 361 -10.98 24.34 17.80
CA LYS A 361 -11.69 23.11 17.44
C LYS A 361 -11.01 21.86 18.02
N LEU A 362 -9.69 21.76 17.91
CA LEU A 362 -8.93 20.61 18.45
C LEU A 362 -9.03 20.52 19.97
N LEU A 363 -8.89 21.65 20.67
CA LEU A 363 -9.01 21.73 22.14
C LEU A 363 -10.40 21.34 22.64
N GLN A 364 -11.45 21.56 21.85
CA GLN A 364 -12.82 21.18 22.22
C GLN A 364 -13.16 19.72 21.87
N GLN A 365 -12.52 19.13 20.85
CA GLN A 365 -12.94 17.86 20.27
C GLN A 365 -12.04 16.67 20.64
N ASP A 366 -10.75 16.89 20.86
CA ASP A 366 -9.76 15.84 21.05
C ASP A 366 -9.51 15.51 22.52
N SER A 367 -9.26 14.24 22.81
CA SER A 367 -8.69 13.82 24.09
C SER A 367 -7.23 14.27 24.26
N SER A 368 -6.49 14.32 23.15
CA SER A 368 -5.08 14.73 23.09
C SER A 368 -4.92 15.70 21.91
N PRO A 369 -5.07 17.01 22.13
CA PRO A 369 -5.02 18.00 21.07
C PRO A 369 -3.72 17.87 20.27
N THR A 370 -3.86 17.58 18.98
CA THR A 370 -2.73 17.30 18.09
C THR A 370 -2.90 18.04 16.78
N LEU A 371 -1.92 18.86 16.47
CA LEU A 371 -1.84 19.60 15.22
C LEU A 371 -0.66 19.08 14.40
N ALA A 372 -0.94 18.63 13.20
CA ALA A 372 0.06 18.07 12.30
C ALA A 372 0.18 18.93 11.04
N PHE A 373 1.41 19.10 10.55
CA PHE A 373 1.69 19.79 9.29
C PHE A 373 2.42 18.90 8.30
N PHE A 374 2.21 19.15 7.02
CA PHE A 374 2.91 18.49 5.92
C PHE A 374 3.63 19.51 5.05
N LYS A 375 4.94 19.31 4.87
CA LYS A 375 5.82 20.22 4.15
C LYS A 375 5.94 19.81 2.70
N THR A 376 5.36 20.59 1.80
CA THR A 376 5.39 20.30 0.36
C THR A 376 6.49 21.08 -0.37
N THR A 377 6.87 22.25 0.15
CA THR A 377 7.80 23.17 -0.52
C THR A 377 8.86 23.75 0.43
N PRO A 378 10.11 23.92 -0.02
CA PRO A 378 11.14 24.64 0.75
C PRO A 378 10.73 26.07 1.10
N ASN A 379 9.96 26.70 0.23
CA ASN A 379 9.30 27.99 0.48
C ASN A 379 8.02 27.73 1.28
N SER A 380 8.15 27.36 2.55
CA SER A 380 7.02 27.33 3.48
C SER A 380 6.49 28.75 3.71
N SER A 381 5.26 28.86 4.20
CA SER A 381 4.69 30.16 4.56
C SER A 381 5.59 30.88 5.56
N ILE A 382 5.78 32.19 5.42
CA ILE A 382 6.54 32.96 6.40
C ILE A 382 5.92 32.88 7.81
N PHE A 383 4.61 32.66 7.91
CA PHE A 383 3.88 32.54 9.17
C PHE A 383 4.15 31.20 9.87
N TYR A 384 4.41 30.15 9.09
CA TYR A 384 4.94 28.89 9.61
C TYR A 384 6.30 29.08 10.31
N ASN A 385 7.19 29.86 9.69
CA ASN A 385 8.50 30.14 10.30
C ASN A 385 8.37 30.94 11.61
N TYR A 386 7.39 31.85 11.69
CA TYR A 386 7.08 32.55 12.94
C TYR A 386 6.55 31.61 14.03
N LEU A 387 5.74 30.62 13.66
CA LEU A 387 5.29 29.59 14.60
C LEU A 387 6.48 28.83 15.21
N LEU A 388 7.39 28.33 14.37
CA LEU A 388 8.61 27.63 14.84
C LEU A 388 9.49 28.52 15.72
N LYS A 389 9.64 29.78 15.33
CA LYS A 389 10.52 30.74 16.01
C LYS A 389 9.94 31.24 17.33
N ALA A 390 8.62 31.39 17.42
CA ALA A 390 7.97 31.64 18.70
C ALA A 390 8.15 30.44 19.64
N ASN A 391 8.07 29.22 19.09
CA ASN A 391 8.23 28.00 19.86
C ASN A 391 9.65 27.84 20.44
N SER A 392 10.68 28.32 19.74
CA SER A 392 12.06 28.27 20.24
C SER A 392 12.33 29.24 21.40
N LEU A 393 11.43 30.21 21.64
CA LEU A 393 11.46 31.06 22.84
C LEU A 393 10.70 30.41 24.00
N ALA A 394 9.47 29.94 23.75
CA ALA A 394 8.67 29.18 24.70
C ALA A 394 7.63 28.32 23.95
N PRO A 395 7.21 27.14 24.46
CA PRO A 395 6.25 26.26 23.81
C PRO A 395 4.80 26.78 23.86
N ILE A 396 4.56 27.96 23.28
CA ILE A 396 3.29 28.68 23.35
C ILE A 396 2.15 27.86 22.76
N PHE A 397 2.39 27.18 21.65
CA PHE A 397 1.35 26.44 20.92
C PHE A 397 1.33 24.93 21.22
N GLY A 398 2.28 24.44 22.02
CA GLY A 398 2.45 23.03 22.31
C GLY A 398 3.90 22.57 22.17
N ASN A 399 4.11 21.28 22.29
CA ASN A 399 5.43 20.65 22.14
C ASN A 399 5.56 20.02 20.76
N TRP A 400 6.63 20.35 20.04
CA TRP A 400 7.02 19.65 18.82
C TRP A 400 7.68 18.32 19.16
N LEU A 401 7.20 17.23 18.57
CA LEU A 401 7.65 15.88 18.90
C LEU A 401 8.03 15.08 17.65
N THR A 402 8.99 14.17 17.84
CA THR A 402 9.14 13.04 16.93
C THR A 402 7.97 12.09 17.10
N MET A 403 7.68 11.31 16.05
CA MET A 403 6.54 10.42 16.02
C MET A 403 6.66 9.31 17.08
N SER A 404 7.88 8.84 17.34
CA SER A 404 8.17 7.88 18.40
C SER A 404 7.81 8.42 19.79
N ASN A 405 8.17 9.68 20.08
CA ASN A 405 7.86 10.34 21.35
C ASN A 405 6.36 10.64 21.47
N TYR A 406 5.74 11.13 20.40
CA TYR A 406 4.30 11.37 20.37
C TYR A 406 3.48 10.11 20.65
N LEU A 407 3.75 8.99 19.99
CA LEU A 407 3.06 7.71 20.26
C LEU A 407 3.50 7.06 21.58
N HIS A 408 4.42 7.65 22.33
CA HIS A 408 4.69 7.23 23.71
C HIS A 408 3.83 8.01 24.71
N GLU A 409 3.53 9.27 24.39
CA GLU A 409 2.70 10.16 25.22
C GLU A 409 1.20 10.01 24.94
N VAL A 410 0.82 9.80 23.67
CA VAL A 410 -0.57 9.75 23.22
C VAL A 410 -0.97 8.31 22.92
N TYR A 411 -1.92 7.80 23.72
CA TYR A 411 -2.49 6.47 23.57
C TYR A 411 -3.69 6.46 22.61
N PRO A 412 -4.02 5.30 22.02
CA PRO A 412 -5.23 5.13 21.24
C PRO A 412 -6.49 5.59 22.00
N SER A 413 -7.19 6.58 21.48
CA SER A 413 -8.50 6.99 22.01
C SER A 413 -9.63 6.12 21.47
N GLU A 414 -9.37 5.37 20.40
CA GLU A 414 -10.33 4.53 19.70
C GLU A 414 -9.77 3.12 19.44
N TYR A 415 -10.64 2.14 19.64
CA TYR A 415 -10.39 0.73 19.35
C TYR A 415 -11.47 0.25 18.38
N PRO A 416 -11.40 0.64 17.10
CA PRO A 416 -12.35 0.16 16.12
C PRO A 416 -12.30 -1.36 16.06
N GLY A 417 -13.44 -1.98 15.75
CA GLY A 417 -13.46 -3.39 15.36
C GLY A 417 -12.67 -3.62 14.07
N PRO A 418 -12.64 -4.86 13.55
CA PRO A 418 -12.00 -5.16 12.28
C PRO A 418 -12.52 -4.23 11.16
N ILE A 419 -11.61 -3.45 10.57
CA ILE A 419 -11.92 -2.53 9.48
C ILE A 419 -12.21 -3.36 8.22
N ALA A 420 -13.19 -2.95 7.41
CA ALA A 420 -13.50 -3.67 6.19
C ALA A 420 -12.41 -3.41 5.14
N GLN A 421 -12.13 -4.41 4.28
CA GLN A 421 -11.19 -4.22 3.17
C GLN A 421 -11.67 -3.15 2.17
N ASP A 422 -12.98 -2.90 2.11
CA ASP A 422 -13.58 -1.91 1.23
C ASP A 422 -13.39 -0.46 1.71
N ASP A 423 -13.06 -0.26 2.99
CA ASP A 423 -12.77 1.07 3.54
C ASP A 423 -11.40 1.59 3.06
N PHE A 424 -10.54 0.71 2.57
CA PHE A 424 -9.29 1.03 1.88
C PHE A 424 -9.56 1.09 0.38
N LYS A 425 -9.65 2.30 -0.18
CA LYS A 425 -9.92 2.50 -1.60
C LYS A 425 -8.62 2.55 -2.38
N THR A 426 -8.57 1.80 -3.48
CA THR A 426 -7.41 1.74 -4.36
C THR A 426 -7.85 1.96 -5.79
N GLU A 427 -7.06 2.75 -6.51
CA GLU A 427 -7.27 3.02 -7.94
C GLU A 427 -6.00 2.70 -8.73
N THR A 428 -5.39 1.54 -8.48
CA THR A 428 -4.05 1.23 -9.02
C THR A 428 -4.08 1.09 -10.54
N LEU A 429 -5.24 0.78 -11.13
CA LEU A 429 -5.41 0.68 -12.58
C LEU A 429 -4.95 1.94 -13.33
N GLN A 430 -5.14 3.13 -12.75
CA GLN A 430 -4.77 4.40 -13.40
C GLN A 430 -3.26 4.69 -13.31
N LEU A 431 -2.56 4.07 -12.36
CA LEU A 431 -1.17 4.38 -12.04
C LEU A 431 -0.18 3.69 -12.97
N HIS A 432 -0.58 2.59 -13.62
CA HIS A 432 0.28 1.87 -14.54
C HIS A 432 0.37 2.58 -15.90
N SER A 433 1.56 2.97 -16.36
CA SER A 433 1.70 3.65 -17.65
C SER A 433 1.60 2.69 -18.85
N ASN A 434 2.16 1.48 -18.73
CA ASN A 434 2.19 0.46 -19.78
C ASN A 434 1.71 -0.89 -19.25
N SER A 435 0.97 -1.62 -20.08
CA SER A 435 0.49 -2.98 -19.76
C SER A 435 -0.22 -3.05 -18.40
N PRO A 436 -1.25 -2.21 -18.16
CA PRO A 436 -1.88 -2.05 -16.86
C PRO A 436 -2.47 -3.36 -16.31
N ILE A 437 -2.88 -4.29 -17.19
CA ILE A 437 -3.44 -5.58 -16.80
C ILE A 437 -2.37 -6.65 -16.88
N SER A 438 -1.72 -6.80 -18.04
CA SER A 438 -0.75 -7.89 -18.22
C SER A 438 0.55 -7.71 -17.42
N GLY A 439 0.91 -6.49 -17.05
CA GLY A 439 2.04 -6.21 -16.16
C GLY A 439 1.88 -6.91 -14.80
N GLN A 440 0.67 -6.89 -14.23
CA GLN A 440 0.36 -7.57 -12.97
C GLN A 440 0.34 -9.09 -13.11
N ILE A 441 -0.24 -9.62 -14.20
CA ILE A 441 -0.19 -11.05 -14.51
C ILE A 441 1.26 -11.54 -14.58
N ASN A 442 2.11 -10.78 -15.29
CA ASN A 442 3.52 -11.11 -15.44
C ASN A 442 4.27 -11.04 -14.11
N HIS A 443 4.03 -10.00 -13.29
CA HIS A 443 4.63 -9.89 -11.95
C HIS A 443 4.25 -11.08 -11.07
N LEU A 444 2.95 -11.40 -10.93
CA LEU A 444 2.46 -12.54 -10.16
C LEU A 444 3.10 -13.84 -10.63
N LYS A 445 3.09 -14.11 -11.94
CA LYS A 445 3.65 -15.34 -12.52
C LYS A 445 5.16 -15.45 -12.31
N ASN A 446 5.90 -14.36 -12.51
CA ASN A 446 7.36 -14.33 -12.33
C ASN A 446 7.71 -14.54 -10.86
N ARG A 447 7.01 -13.86 -9.94
CA ARG A 447 7.20 -14.02 -8.50
C ARG A 447 6.92 -15.45 -8.06
N ARG A 448 5.78 -16.03 -8.47
CA ARG A 448 5.45 -17.43 -8.13
C ARG A 448 6.41 -18.44 -8.73
N THR A 449 6.94 -18.19 -9.92
CA THR A 449 7.98 -19.04 -10.53
C THR A 449 9.27 -19.00 -9.70
N LEU A 450 9.68 -17.82 -9.22
CA LEU A 450 10.83 -17.67 -8.33
C LEU A 450 10.61 -18.32 -6.96
N ASP A 451 9.42 -18.16 -6.36
CA ASP A 451 9.05 -18.82 -5.10
C ASP A 451 9.15 -20.35 -5.26
N CYS A 452 8.61 -20.89 -6.36
CA CYS A 452 8.70 -22.31 -6.69
C CYS A 452 10.16 -22.77 -6.89
N ALA A 453 10.99 -21.97 -7.57
CA ALA A 453 12.41 -22.27 -7.73
C ALA A 453 13.14 -22.33 -6.37
N SER A 454 12.83 -21.39 -5.47
CA SER A 454 13.34 -21.37 -4.10
C SER A 454 12.91 -22.62 -3.31
N ASN A 455 11.66 -23.06 -3.46
CA ASN A 455 11.16 -24.27 -2.80
C ASN A 455 11.96 -25.51 -3.23
N LEU A 456 12.15 -25.71 -4.54
CA LEU A 456 12.89 -26.86 -5.07
C LEU A 456 14.38 -26.82 -4.67
N ALA A 457 15.00 -25.64 -4.73
CA ALA A 457 16.38 -25.45 -4.31
C ALA A 457 16.58 -25.67 -2.80
N SER A 458 15.63 -25.23 -1.97
CA SER A 458 15.66 -25.47 -0.52
C SER A 458 15.53 -26.95 -0.19
N ILE A 459 14.64 -27.68 -0.87
CA ILE A 459 14.53 -29.14 -0.73
C ILE A 459 15.85 -29.82 -1.13
N LEU A 460 16.45 -29.41 -2.25
CA LEU A 460 17.76 -29.91 -2.68
C LEU A 460 18.84 -29.66 -1.62
N ASN A 461 18.86 -28.47 -1.02
CA ASN A 461 19.78 -28.10 0.06
C ASN A 461 19.61 -29.02 1.29
N VAL A 462 18.36 -29.29 1.69
CA VAL A 462 18.04 -30.21 2.79
C VAL A 462 18.47 -31.64 2.48
N LEU A 463 18.29 -32.12 1.24
CA LEU A 463 18.69 -33.49 0.82
C LEU A 463 20.21 -33.65 0.61
N GLY A 464 20.90 -32.56 0.30
CA GLY A 464 22.35 -32.49 0.18
C GLY A 464 23.05 -32.57 1.55
N SER A 465 24.31 -32.96 1.54
CA SER A 465 25.24 -32.81 2.67
C SER A 465 26.37 -31.82 2.37
N ASN A 466 26.41 -31.27 1.14
CA ASN A 466 27.53 -30.49 0.65
C ASN A 466 27.07 -29.10 0.22
N GLN A 467 27.68 -28.10 0.85
CA GLN A 467 27.72 -26.69 0.45
C GLN A 467 28.40 -26.56 -0.91
N SER A 468 27.74 -27.02 -1.98
CA SER A 468 28.34 -27.00 -3.31
C SER A 468 28.36 -25.58 -3.87
N GLU A 469 29.42 -25.25 -4.59
CA GLU A 469 29.55 -23.96 -5.30
C GLU A 469 28.33 -23.67 -6.19
N SER A 470 27.72 -24.73 -6.75
CA SER A 470 26.49 -24.63 -7.54
C SER A 470 25.29 -24.06 -6.77
N MET A 471 25.16 -24.37 -5.47
CA MET A 471 24.07 -23.87 -4.63
C MET A 471 24.32 -22.44 -4.17
N ARG A 472 25.57 -22.07 -3.88
CA ARG A 472 25.95 -20.68 -3.61
C ARG A 472 25.69 -19.78 -4.82
N GLN A 473 26.09 -20.25 -6.01
CA GLN A 473 25.80 -19.55 -7.26
C GLN A 473 24.29 -19.40 -7.49
N PHE A 474 23.51 -20.48 -7.29
CA PHE A 474 22.06 -20.42 -7.40
C PHE A 474 21.45 -19.40 -6.43
N ALA A 475 21.86 -19.40 -5.16
CA ALA A 475 21.35 -18.45 -4.16
C ALA A 475 21.65 -16.99 -4.56
N SER A 476 22.85 -16.72 -5.08
CA SER A 476 23.22 -15.41 -5.63
C SER A 476 22.35 -15.03 -6.84
N ASP A 477 22.21 -15.93 -7.82
CA ASP A 477 21.42 -15.68 -9.03
C ASP A 477 19.94 -15.45 -8.69
N TRP A 478 19.40 -16.22 -7.75
CA TRP A 478 18.03 -16.10 -7.27
C TRP A 478 17.80 -14.78 -6.53
N THR A 479 18.72 -14.38 -5.65
CA THR A 479 18.62 -13.10 -4.92
C THR A 479 18.60 -11.90 -5.87
N LYS A 480 19.41 -11.96 -6.94
CA LYS A 480 19.39 -10.95 -8.01
C LYS A 480 18.05 -10.94 -8.74
N ALA A 481 17.59 -12.10 -9.19
CA ALA A 481 16.33 -12.24 -9.92
C ALA A 481 15.11 -11.79 -9.08
N GLU A 482 15.08 -12.11 -7.78
CA GLU A 482 14.07 -11.64 -6.85
C GLU A 482 14.07 -10.11 -6.77
N SER A 483 15.25 -9.49 -6.60
CA SER A 483 15.35 -8.04 -6.52
C SER A 483 14.99 -7.33 -7.82
N GLU A 484 15.26 -7.95 -8.97
CA GLU A 484 14.86 -7.44 -10.28
C GLU A 484 13.33 -7.59 -10.49
N ALA A 485 12.70 -8.66 -9.97
CA ALA A 485 11.27 -8.94 -10.17
C ALA A 485 10.36 -7.88 -9.57
N GLU A 486 10.80 -7.34 -8.44
CA GLU A 486 10.07 -6.30 -7.72
C GLU A 486 10.38 -4.89 -8.22
N GLN A 487 11.45 -4.71 -8.99
CA GLN A 487 11.87 -3.40 -9.52
C GLN A 487 11.55 -3.22 -11.01
N ASN A 488 11.48 -4.31 -11.78
CA ASN A 488 11.20 -4.30 -13.21
C ASN A 488 10.45 -5.58 -13.64
N PRO A 489 9.15 -5.69 -13.30
CA PRO A 489 8.38 -6.92 -13.50
C PRO A 489 8.21 -7.33 -14.97
N LEU A 490 8.38 -6.41 -15.92
CA LEU A 490 8.11 -6.63 -17.34
C LEU A 490 9.23 -7.41 -18.08
N ILE A 491 10.41 -7.61 -17.48
CA ILE A 491 11.61 -8.13 -18.19
C ILE A 491 12.04 -9.56 -17.75
N LEU A 492 11.44 -10.14 -16.70
CA LEU A 492 12.03 -11.30 -16.00
C LEU A 492 11.52 -12.70 -16.35
N HIS A 493 10.64 -12.85 -17.33
CA HIS A 493 10.02 -14.16 -17.57
C HIS A 493 11.05 -15.25 -17.90
N GLN A 494 12.08 -14.91 -18.67
CA GLN A 494 13.12 -15.87 -19.06
C GLN A 494 13.98 -16.32 -17.87
N GLN A 495 14.52 -15.40 -17.09
CA GLN A 495 15.43 -15.69 -15.97
C GLN A 495 14.75 -16.44 -14.83
N SER A 496 13.50 -16.09 -14.49
CA SER A 496 12.73 -16.83 -13.48
C SER A 496 12.46 -18.27 -13.91
N SER A 497 12.13 -18.49 -15.18
CA SER A 497 11.94 -19.82 -15.76
C SER A 497 13.25 -20.63 -15.78
N GLU A 498 14.38 -20.02 -16.15
CA GLU A 498 15.69 -20.67 -16.16
C GLU A 498 16.10 -21.15 -14.75
N LEU A 499 15.91 -20.31 -13.72
CA LEU A 499 16.16 -20.68 -12.33
C LEU A 499 15.26 -21.84 -11.87
N PHE A 500 13.96 -21.78 -12.21
CA PHE A 500 13.02 -22.87 -11.91
C PHE A 500 13.45 -24.19 -12.56
N GLN A 501 13.81 -24.16 -13.84
CA GLN A 501 14.29 -25.35 -14.57
C GLN A 501 15.59 -25.90 -13.99
N ARG A 502 16.54 -25.02 -13.64
CA ARG A 502 17.81 -25.40 -13.00
C ARG A 502 17.58 -26.07 -11.64
N ALA A 503 16.76 -25.48 -10.77
CA ALA A 503 16.46 -26.04 -9.45
C ALA A 503 15.76 -27.41 -9.55
N GLY A 504 14.76 -27.51 -10.43
CA GLY A 504 14.04 -28.75 -10.68
C GLY A 504 14.93 -29.85 -11.27
N GLY A 505 15.80 -29.52 -12.22
CA GLY A 505 16.73 -30.49 -12.83
C GLY A 505 17.74 -31.03 -11.84
N LEU A 506 18.34 -30.15 -11.02
CA LEU A 506 19.27 -30.58 -9.97
C LEU A 506 18.59 -31.47 -8.92
N LEU A 507 17.35 -31.15 -8.54
CA LEU A 507 16.57 -31.98 -7.63
C LEU A 507 16.18 -33.33 -8.25
N ALA A 508 15.74 -33.34 -9.51
CA ALA A 508 15.42 -34.56 -10.26
C ALA A 508 16.65 -35.48 -10.37
N ASP A 509 17.81 -34.94 -10.75
CA ASP A 509 19.08 -35.68 -10.81
C ASP A 509 19.46 -36.28 -9.45
N ARG A 510 19.24 -35.53 -8.37
CA ARG A 510 19.53 -35.97 -7.01
C ARG A 510 18.64 -37.14 -6.57
N ILE A 511 17.34 -37.07 -6.81
CA ILE A 511 16.40 -38.14 -6.40
C ILE A 511 16.48 -39.37 -7.31
N LEU A 512 16.85 -39.19 -8.59
CA LEU A 512 17.05 -40.27 -9.56
C LEU A 512 18.48 -40.84 -9.55
N GLN A 513 19.39 -40.34 -8.71
CA GLN A 513 20.80 -40.74 -8.72
C GLN A 513 21.01 -42.26 -8.67
N ARG A 514 20.15 -42.97 -7.92
CA ARG A 514 20.16 -44.42 -7.73
C ARG A 514 19.05 -45.17 -8.49
N GLY A 515 18.37 -44.51 -9.43
CA GLY A 515 17.38 -45.15 -10.30
C GLY A 515 18.03 -46.05 -11.35
N GLU A 516 17.33 -47.09 -11.78
CA GLU A 516 17.81 -48.04 -12.80
C GLU A 516 18.12 -47.35 -14.13
N GLU A 517 19.27 -47.62 -14.74
CA GLU A 517 19.62 -47.04 -16.04
C GLU A 517 18.81 -47.65 -17.20
N GLY A 518 18.55 -46.86 -18.25
CA GLY A 518 17.86 -47.31 -19.46
C GLY A 518 16.34 -47.44 -19.33
N LYS A 519 15.78 -47.04 -18.19
CA LYS A 519 14.33 -46.99 -17.95
C LYS A 519 13.81 -45.58 -18.21
N ASN A 520 13.19 -45.38 -19.37
CA ASN A 520 12.67 -44.08 -19.75
C ASN A 520 11.36 -43.75 -19.02
N GLY A 521 11.25 -42.51 -18.55
CA GLY A 521 10.09 -42.02 -17.83
C GLY A 521 9.95 -40.50 -17.89
N ILE A 522 8.91 -40.01 -17.24
CA ILE A 522 8.68 -38.58 -16.97
C ILE A 522 8.65 -38.41 -15.46
N ILE A 523 9.42 -37.46 -14.95
CA ILE A 523 9.32 -37.04 -13.56
C ILE A 523 8.60 -35.70 -13.46
N LEU A 524 7.63 -35.65 -12.54
CA LEU A 524 6.91 -34.44 -12.18
C LEU A 524 7.24 -34.09 -10.74
N ILE A 525 7.59 -32.83 -10.47
CA ILE A 525 7.88 -32.35 -9.11
C ILE A 525 6.98 -31.16 -8.80
N ASN A 526 6.24 -31.25 -7.71
CA ASN A 526 5.27 -30.25 -7.27
C ASN A 526 5.90 -29.34 -6.19
N PRO A 527 6.09 -28.04 -6.47
CA PRO A 527 6.63 -27.10 -5.50
C PRO A 527 5.60 -26.57 -4.49
N CYS A 528 4.30 -26.86 -4.65
CA CYS A 528 3.23 -26.42 -3.75
C CYS A 528 3.05 -27.40 -2.58
N SER A 529 2.55 -26.93 -1.43
CA SER A 529 2.32 -27.73 -0.21
C SER A 529 1.14 -28.69 -0.26
N PHE A 530 0.32 -28.64 -1.32
CA PHE A 530 -0.87 -29.46 -1.50
C PHE A 530 -0.78 -30.31 -2.77
N THR A 531 -1.53 -31.41 -2.78
CA THR A 531 -1.57 -32.34 -3.92
C THR A 531 -2.17 -31.69 -5.16
N ARG A 532 -1.54 -31.92 -6.32
CA ARG A 532 -2.01 -31.39 -7.61
C ARG A 532 -2.35 -32.52 -8.58
N ARG A 533 -3.42 -32.32 -9.34
CA ARG A 533 -3.81 -33.17 -10.48
C ARG A 533 -3.48 -32.47 -11.78
N ILE A 534 -2.58 -33.07 -12.55
CA ILE A 534 -2.02 -32.49 -13.77
C ILE A 534 -2.60 -33.24 -14.96
N GLY A 535 -3.37 -32.54 -15.77
CA GLY A 535 -3.76 -33.00 -17.10
C GLY A 535 -2.61 -32.76 -18.07
N MET A 536 -2.21 -33.79 -18.79
CA MET A 536 -1.10 -33.73 -19.73
C MET A 536 -1.53 -34.30 -21.07
N GLU A 537 -1.28 -33.53 -22.15
CA GLU A 537 -1.40 -33.98 -23.53
C GLU A 537 0.02 -34.10 -24.11
N THR A 538 0.33 -35.24 -24.71
CA THR A 538 1.63 -35.55 -25.31
C THR A 538 1.44 -36.27 -26.65
N GLU A 539 2.50 -36.36 -27.45
CA GLU A 539 2.51 -37.26 -28.61
C GLU A 539 2.36 -38.71 -28.14
N SER A 540 1.62 -39.52 -28.89
CA SER A 540 1.35 -40.93 -28.55
C SER A 540 2.59 -41.76 -28.20
N SER A 541 3.70 -41.58 -28.91
CA SER A 541 4.97 -42.29 -28.68
C SER A 541 5.71 -41.86 -27.42
N SER A 542 5.27 -40.76 -26.78
CA SER A 542 5.88 -40.17 -25.60
C SER A 542 4.91 -40.02 -24.43
N GLY A 543 3.79 -40.73 -24.50
CA GLY A 543 2.75 -40.72 -23.48
C GLY A 543 3.17 -41.44 -22.19
N PRO A 544 2.73 -40.99 -21.02
CA PRO A 544 2.87 -41.74 -19.77
C PRO A 544 2.04 -43.04 -19.80
N GLN A 545 2.58 -44.13 -19.25
CA GLN A 545 1.83 -45.38 -19.04
C GLN A 545 0.96 -45.33 -17.79
N SER A 546 0.01 -46.26 -17.74
CA SER A 546 -0.68 -46.57 -16.48
C SER A 546 0.33 -47.07 -15.45
N ALA A 547 0.48 -46.30 -14.36
CA ALA A 547 1.39 -46.58 -13.26
C ALA A 547 0.88 -45.95 -11.96
N LYS A 548 1.54 -46.22 -10.83
CA LYS A 548 1.22 -45.57 -9.55
C LYS A 548 1.38 -44.05 -9.68
N GLY A 549 0.34 -43.31 -9.29
CA GLY A 549 0.26 -41.85 -9.44
C GLY A 549 -0.46 -41.39 -10.73
N VAL A 550 -0.68 -42.28 -11.70
CA VAL A 550 -1.50 -41.99 -12.88
C VAL A 550 -2.95 -42.39 -12.60
N LEU A 551 -3.83 -41.40 -12.46
CA LEU A 551 -5.25 -41.63 -12.17
C LEU A 551 -6.00 -42.14 -13.41
N ALA A 552 -5.65 -41.63 -14.58
CA ALA A 552 -6.21 -42.07 -15.85
C ALA A 552 -5.23 -41.77 -17.00
N SER A 553 -5.22 -42.63 -18.01
CA SER A 553 -4.39 -42.49 -19.21
C SER A 553 -5.15 -43.04 -20.42
N ASN A 554 -5.15 -42.30 -21.51
CA ASN A 554 -5.79 -42.69 -22.76
C ASN A 554 -4.86 -42.36 -23.94
N GLN A 555 -4.63 -43.35 -24.80
CA GLN A 555 -3.80 -43.18 -25.99
C GLN A 555 -4.63 -43.35 -27.27
N SER A 556 -4.53 -42.36 -28.16
CA SER A 556 -5.09 -42.34 -29.51
C SER A 556 -3.96 -42.54 -30.55
N LEU A 557 -4.25 -42.41 -31.85
CA LEU A 557 -3.22 -42.55 -32.89
C LEU A 557 -2.13 -41.48 -32.75
N ASP A 558 -2.52 -40.22 -32.55
CA ASP A 558 -1.57 -39.09 -32.57
C ASP A 558 -1.27 -38.50 -31.18
N LYS A 559 -2.21 -38.65 -30.23
CA LYS A 559 -2.12 -38.06 -28.88
C LYS A 559 -2.25 -39.07 -27.76
N SER A 560 -1.51 -38.85 -26.68
CA SER A 560 -1.70 -39.46 -25.37
C SER A 560 -2.13 -38.40 -24.35
N GLU A 561 -3.27 -38.64 -23.71
CA GLU A 561 -3.84 -37.82 -22.64
C GLU A 561 -3.67 -38.56 -21.32
N SER A 562 -3.30 -37.87 -20.25
CA SER A 562 -3.21 -38.48 -18.92
C SER A 562 -3.46 -37.50 -17.79
N ILE A 563 -3.91 -38.03 -16.67
CA ILE A 563 -4.14 -37.30 -15.42
C ILE A 563 -3.23 -37.90 -14.37
N ILE A 564 -2.27 -37.10 -13.93
CA ILE A 564 -1.22 -37.51 -12.99
C ILE A 564 -1.43 -36.76 -11.68
N GLU A 565 -1.48 -37.49 -10.57
CA GLU A 565 -1.50 -36.92 -9.23
C GLU A 565 -0.07 -36.79 -8.70
N VAL A 566 0.27 -35.60 -8.21
CA VAL A 566 1.59 -35.28 -7.67
C VAL A 566 1.41 -34.75 -6.24
N PRO A 567 1.96 -35.44 -5.22
CA PRO A 567 1.87 -35.02 -3.81
C PRO A 567 2.37 -33.59 -3.58
N GLY A 568 1.89 -32.94 -2.53
CA GLY A 568 2.45 -31.66 -2.07
C GLY A 568 3.94 -31.80 -1.72
N LEU A 569 4.76 -30.81 -2.12
CA LEU A 569 6.21 -30.75 -1.93
C LEU A 569 6.86 -32.10 -2.23
N GLY A 570 6.48 -32.70 -3.35
CA GLY A 570 6.78 -34.08 -3.68
C GLY A 570 6.92 -34.33 -5.17
N TYR A 571 7.01 -35.60 -5.54
CA TYR A 571 7.25 -36.02 -6.90
C TYR A 571 6.41 -37.24 -7.29
N THR A 572 6.18 -37.37 -8.60
CA THR A 572 5.63 -38.55 -9.25
C THR A 572 6.46 -38.86 -10.49
N TRP A 573 7.04 -40.05 -10.54
CA TRP A 573 7.72 -40.62 -11.71
C TRP A 573 6.78 -41.59 -12.41
N VAL A 574 6.68 -41.45 -13.73
CA VAL A 574 5.78 -42.25 -14.57
C VAL A 574 6.58 -42.85 -15.73
N PRO A 575 6.50 -44.17 -15.98
CA PRO A 575 7.16 -44.77 -17.13
C PRO A 575 6.53 -44.29 -18.44
N LEU A 576 7.35 -44.19 -19.50
CA LEU A 576 6.87 -43.86 -20.84
C LEU A 576 6.26 -45.08 -21.53
N ALA A 577 5.27 -44.83 -22.38
CA ALA A 577 4.55 -45.84 -23.14
C ALA A 577 5.45 -46.57 -24.13
N ASP A 578 5.63 -47.87 -23.89
CA ASP A 578 6.04 -48.81 -24.92
C ASP A 578 4.86 -49.02 -25.89
N THR A 579 5.06 -48.70 -27.17
CA THR A 579 3.99 -48.62 -28.20
C THR A 579 3.28 -49.96 -28.46
N ALA A 580 3.79 -51.05 -27.88
CA ALA A 580 3.23 -52.39 -27.99
C ALA A 580 1.87 -52.58 -27.28
N ASN A 581 1.58 -51.84 -26.19
CA ASN A 581 0.33 -51.98 -25.42
C ASN A 581 -0.22 -50.61 -24.97
N PRO A 582 -0.98 -49.91 -25.83
CA PRO A 582 -1.47 -48.57 -25.51
C PRO A 582 -2.51 -48.61 -24.36
N PRO A 583 -2.39 -47.75 -23.32
CA PRO A 583 -3.40 -47.65 -22.28
C PRO A 583 -4.71 -47.12 -22.88
N LYS A 584 -5.80 -47.85 -22.65
CA LYS A 584 -7.15 -47.45 -23.05
C LYS A 584 -7.99 -47.19 -21.82
N PHE A 585 -8.51 -45.97 -21.71
CA PHE A 585 -9.49 -45.64 -20.68
C PHE A 585 -10.87 -46.13 -21.13
N SER A 586 -11.50 -46.99 -20.33
CA SER A 586 -12.73 -47.70 -20.71
C SER A 586 -14.01 -46.87 -20.55
N ASN A 587 -13.95 -45.72 -19.87
CA ASN A 587 -15.11 -44.87 -19.66
C ASN A 587 -15.48 -44.15 -20.97
N LYS A 588 -16.77 -44.23 -21.35
CA LYS A 588 -17.33 -43.57 -22.54
C LYS A 588 -17.86 -42.15 -22.26
N PHE A 589 -17.59 -41.61 -21.07
CA PHE A 589 -18.01 -40.27 -20.71
C PHE A 589 -17.37 -39.25 -21.65
N LYS A 590 -18.18 -38.61 -22.50
CA LYS A 590 -17.74 -37.52 -23.37
C LYS A 590 -17.67 -36.22 -22.57
N LEU A 591 -16.48 -35.62 -22.50
CA LEU A 591 -16.24 -34.35 -21.81
C LEU A 591 -16.62 -33.14 -22.65
N ALA A 592 -16.73 -33.28 -23.96
CA ALA A 592 -17.30 -32.24 -24.82
C ALA A 592 -18.26 -32.85 -25.84
N ASP A 593 -19.31 -32.10 -26.16
CA ASP A 593 -20.33 -32.49 -27.14
C ASP A 593 -21.04 -31.25 -27.70
N GLU A 594 -21.22 -31.18 -29.03
CA GLU A 594 -21.78 -30.06 -29.81
C GLU A 594 -21.47 -28.63 -29.32
N ASN A 595 -22.12 -28.19 -28.24
CA ASN A 595 -21.98 -26.89 -27.59
C ASN A 595 -21.87 -26.98 -26.05
N SER A 596 -21.36 -28.08 -25.51
CA SER A 596 -21.23 -28.30 -24.07
C SER A 596 -19.87 -28.91 -23.72
N VAL A 597 -19.27 -28.43 -22.63
CA VAL A 597 -18.07 -29.01 -22.00
C VAL A 597 -18.43 -29.39 -20.57
N ARG A 598 -18.11 -30.60 -20.12
CA ARG A 598 -18.51 -31.13 -18.81
C ARG A 598 -17.47 -32.09 -18.24
N ASN A 599 -17.50 -32.22 -16.92
CA ASN A 599 -16.81 -33.28 -16.20
C ASN A 599 -17.70 -33.78 -15.04
N GLU A 600 -17.13 -34.49 -14.07
CA GLU A 600 -17.88 -35.01 -12.92
C GLU A 600 -18.35 -33.92 -11.93
N PHE A 601 -17.89 -32.68 -12.08
CA PHE A 601 -18.21 -31.56 -11.18
C PHE A 601 -19.24 -30.61 -11.78
N PHE A 602 -19.14 -30.30 -13.08
CA PHE A 602 -19.96 -29.26 -13.72
C PHE A 602 -20.32 -29.58 -15.18
N GLU A 603 -21.25 -28.79 -15.71
CA GLU A 603 -21.57 -28.72 -17.15
C GLU A 603 -21.61 -27.25 -17.59
N ALA A 604 -20.82 -26.93 -18.61
CA ALA A 604 -20.72 -25.62 -19.24
C ALA A 604 -21.37 -25.67 -20.63
N GLU A 605 -22.41 -24.88 -20.86
CA GLU A 605 -23.11 -24.77 -22.15
C GLU A 605 -22.70 -23.48 -22.86
N ILE A 606 -22.28 -23.58 -24.12
CA ILE A 606 -21.93 -22.48 -25.00
C ILE A 606 -23.18 -22.03 -25.77
N ASP A 607 -23.40 -20.72 -25.82
CA ASP A 607 -24.46 -20.11 -26.64
C ASP A 607 -24.05 -20.10 -28.12
N ARG A 608 -24.93 -20.58 -29.00
CA ARG A 608 -24.61 -20.72 -30.43
C ARG A 608 -24.48 -19.40 -31.18
N ASN A 609 -25.15 -18.35 -30.69
CA ASN A 609 -25.19 -17.05 -31.36
C ASN A 609 -24.03 -16.15 -30.92
N SER A 610 -23.75 -16.11 -29.63
CA SER A 610 -22.69 -15.27 -29.06
C SER A 610 -21.34 -15.97 -28.95
N GLY A 611 -21.31 -17.31 -28.78
CA GLY A 611 -20.08 -18.05 -28.46
C GLY A 611 -19.63 -17.91 -27.01
N GLY A 612 -20.35 -17.11 -26.20
CA GLY A 612 -20.14 -17.00 -24.77
C GLY A 612 -20.67 -18.20 -23.99
N LEU A 613 -20.38 -18.23 -22.69
CA LEU A 613 -20.91 -19.23 -21.78
C LEU A 613 -22.38 -18.93 -21.44
N LYS A 614 -23.31 -19.69 -22.00
CA LYS A 614 -24.74 -19.59 -21.71
C LYS A 614 -25.07 -19.98 -20.27
N ALA A 615 -24.44 -21.05 -19.78
CA ALA A 615 -24.68 -21.56 -18.43
C ALA A 615 -23.48 -22.35 -17.91
N PHE A 616 -23.14 -22.13 -16.64
CA PHE A 616 -22.23 -22.96 -15.84
C PHE A 616 -23.02 -23.62 -14.73
N ARG A 617 -23.30 -24.92 -14.89
CA ARG A 617 -24.24 -25.68 -14.06
C ARG A 617 -23.54 -26.66 -13.15
N ASP A 618 -24.07 -26.75 -11.93
CA ASP A 618 -23.76 -27.85 -11.02
C ASP A 618 -24.33 -29.15 -11.61
N LEU A 619 -23.48 -30.18 -11.77
CA LEU A 619 -23.91 -31.42 -12.40
C LEU A 619 -25.00 -32.14 -11.58
N LYS A 620 -24.98 -32.00 -10.25
CA LYS A 620 -25.92 -32.68 -9.34
C LYS A 620 -27.28 -31.99 -9.33
N THR A 621 -27.30 -30.67 -9.20
CA THR A 621 -28.55 -29.90 -9.05
C THR A 621 -29.09 -29.36 -10.38
N ARG A 622 -28.27 -29.36 -11.44
CA ARG A 622 -28.52 -28.72 -12.75
C ARG A 622 -28.79 -27.21 -12.64
N ALA A 623 -28.59 -26.61 -11.46
CA ALA A 623 -28.78 -25.18 -11.25
C ALA A 623 -27.67 -24.40 -11.96
N ASN A 624 -28.05 -23.42 -12.78
CA ASN A 624 -27.10 -22.48 -13.36
C ASN A 624 -26.53 -21.58 -12.27
N ARG A 625 -25.21 -21.39 -12.27
CA ARG A 625 -24.51 -20.52 -11.33
C ARG A 625 -24.07 -19.23 -11.98
N LEU A 626 -23.56 -19.31 -13.21
CA LEU A 626 -23.01 -18.17 -13.96
C LEU A 626 -23.28 -18.32 -15.45
N SER A 627 -23.35 -17.18 -16.14
CA SER A 627 -23.16 -17.06 -17.58
C SER A 627 -22.05 -16.05 -17.86
N GLN A 628 -21.45 -16.08 -19.05
CA GLN A 628 -20.38 -15.18 -19.44
C GLN A 628 -20.49 -14.75 -20.91
N GLN A 629 -20.15 -13.49 -21.18
CA GLN A 629 -19.95 -12.94 -22.52
C GLN A 629 -18.77 -11.96 -22.52
N LEU A 630 -18.16 -11.74 -23.67
CA LEU A 630 -17.16 -10.68 -23.87
C LEU A 630 -17.86 -9.39 -24.26
N VAL A 631 -17.44 -8.27 -23.67
CA VAL A 631 -18.07 -6.96 -23.86
C VAL A 631 -17.01 -5.88 -24.09
N ALA A 632 -17.34 -4.89 -24.91
CA ALA A 632 -16.63 -3.62 -25.03
C ALA A 632 -17.59 -2.51 -24.56
N ASN A 633 -17.36 -1.92 -23.39
CA ASN A 633 -18.25 -0.94 -22.76
C ASN A 633 -19.72 -1.44 -22.55
N VAL A 634 -20.60 -0.59 -22.02
CA VAL A 634 -22.03 -0.86 -21.86
C VAL A 634 -22.74 -0.80 -23.21
N GLY A 635 -23.41 -1.89 -23.60
CA GLY A 635 -24.28 -1.96 -24.79
C GLY A 635 -23.68 -2.64 -26.03
N SER A 636 -22.45 -3.15 -25.97
CA SER A 636 -21.89 -3.99 -27.04
C SER A 636 -22.54 -5.37 -27.10
N THR A 637 -22.37 -6.04 -28.25
CA THR A 637 -22.89 -7.38 -28.51
C THR A 637 -21.75 -8.32 -28.95
N MET A 638 -21.65 -9.48 -28.30
CA MET A 638 -20.77 -10.57 -28.70
C MET A 638 -21.48 -11.45 -29.73
N LYS A 639 -20.84 -11.72 -30.87
CA LYS A 639 -21.38 -12.57 -31.94
C LYS A 639 -20.34 -13.61 -32.37
N ALA A 640 -20.72 -14.88 -32.32
CA ALA A 640 -19.92 -15.97 -32.83
C ALA A 640 -20.12 -16.13 -34.34
N ASP A 641 -19.00 -16.25 -35.05
CA ASP A 641 -18.97 -16.66 -36.44
C ASP A 641 -18.76 -18.18 -36.56
N ILE A 642 -18.00 -18.77 -35.63
CA ILE A 642 -17.59 -20.17 -35.65
C ILE A 642 -17.61 -20.74 -34.23
N ILE A 643 -18.17 -21.95 -34.07
CA ILE A 643 -18.03 -22.78 -32.86
C ILE A 643 -17.61 -24.18 -33.29
N ARG A 644 -16.54 -24.72 -32.70
CA ARG A 644 -15.98 -26.04 -33.05
C ARG A 644 -15.59 -26.80 -31.81
N VAL A 645 -15.92 -28.09 -31.77
CA VAL A 645 -15.42 -29.02 -30.76
C VAL A 645 -14.07 -29.54 -31.24
N SER A 646 -12.99 -29.19 -30.53
CA SER A 646 -11.62 -29.56 -30.89
C SER A 646 -11.16 -30.86 -30.23
N SER A 647 -11.68 -31.19 -29.04
CA SER A 647 -11.48 -32.51 -28.43
C SER A 647 -12.75 -33.00 -27.75
N THR A 648 -13.09 -34.28 -27.97
CA THR A 648 -14.20 -35.01 -27.32
C THR A 648 -13.70 -36.18 -26.48
N GLY A 649 -12.40 -36.17 -26.15
CA GLY A 649 -11.71 -37.25 -25.46
C GLY A 649 -12.36 -37.62 -24.11
N PRO A 650 -12.12 -38.85 -23.63
CA PRO A 650 -12.68 -39.32 -22.37
C PRO A 650 -11.95 -38.75 -21.14
N LEU A 651 -10.80 -38.08 -21.33
CA LEU A 651 -10.03 -37.41 -20.27
C LEU A 651 -9.97 -35.89 -20.44
N PHE A 652 -10.12 -35.39 -21.67
CA PHE A 652 -10.02 -33.98 -22.03
C PHE A 652 -11.13 -33.59 -23.01
N GLY A 653 -11.83 -32.51 -22.71
CA GLY A 653 -12.83 -31.90 -23.59
C GLY A 653 -12.51 -30.44 -23.87
N GLU A 654 -12.65 -30.02 -25.11
CA GLU A 654 -12.36 -28.65 -25.54
C GLU A 654 -13.34 -28.18 -26.63
N ILE A 655 -13.85 -26.95 -26.45
CA ILE A 655 -14.65 -26.23 -27.45
C ILE A 655 -14.04 -24.86 -27.67
N GLN A 656 -13.93 -24.46 -28.93
CA GLN A 656 -13.43 -23.17 -29.38
C GLN A 656 -14.54 -22.39 -30.10
N SER A 657 -14.68 -21.11 -29.75
CA SER A 657 -15.57 -20.16 -30.39
C SER A 657 -14.77 -18.96 -30.91
N GLU A 658 -15.04 -18.52 -32.13
CA GLU A 658 -14.44 -17.34 -32.76
C GLU A 658 -15.53 -16.40 -33.26
N GLY A 659 -15.28 -15.10 -33.19
CA GLY A 659 -16.24 -14.11 -33.66
C GLY A 659 -15.81 -12.67 -33.44
N THR A 660 -16.80 -11.79 -33.32
CA THR A 660 -16.63 -10.33 -33.20
C THR A 660 -17.42 -9.76 -32.04
N ILE A 661 -16.91 -8.67 -31.47
CA ILE A 661 -17.62 -7.80 -30.54
C ILE A 661 -18.01 -6.54 -31.31
N THR A 662 -19.31 -6.24 -31.37
CA THR A 662 -19.84 -5.07 -32.08
C THR A 662 -20.39 -4.04 -31.11
N GLY A 663 -20.21 -2.76 -31.42
CA GLY A 663 -20.80 -1.65 -30.65
C GLY A 663 -22.30 -1.47 -30.92
N THR A 664 -22.87 -0.41 -30.35
CA THR A 664 -24.30 -0.10 -30.47
C THR A 664 -24.71 0.26 -31.90
N ASN A 665 -23.79 0.75 -32.73
CA ASN A 665 -24.03 1.09 -34.14
C ASN A 665 -23.61 -0.03 -35.10
N GLN A 666 -23.41 -1.26 -34.59
CA GLN A 666 -22.95 -2.46 -35.32
C GLN A 666 -21.53 -2.37 -35.90
N GLU A 667 -20.74 -1.38 -35.51
CA GLU A 667 -19.32 -1.29 -35.79
C GLU A 667 -18.54 -2.40 -35.08
N VAL A 668 -17.53 -2.99 -35.73
CA VAL A 668 -16.70 -4.04 -35.12
C VAL A 668 -15.63 -3.39 -34.24
N ILE A 669 -15.70 -3.67 -32.93
CA ILE A 669 -14.76 -3.15 -31.93
C ILE A 669 -13.57 -4.10 -31.74
N ALA A 670 -13.81 -5.41 -31.74
CA ALA A 670 -12.76 -6.41 -31.57
C ALA A 670 -13.12 -7.74 -32.21
N LYS A 671 -12.10 -8.53 -32.55
CA LYS A 671 -12.22 -9.96 -32.83
C LYS A 671 -11.87 -10.75 -31.58
N PHE A 672 -12.55 -11.87 -31.36
CA PHE A 672 -12.25 -12.75 -30.25
C PHE A 672 -12.07 -14.19 -30.70
N LYS A 673 -11.27 -14.93 -29.94
CA LYS A 673 -11.21 -16.38 -29.93
C LYS A 673 -11.23 -16.84 -28.48
N GLN A 674 -12.22 -17.65 -28.12
CA GLN A 674 -12.39 -18.19 -26.77
C GLN A 674 -12.33 -19.71 -26.80
N THR A 675 -11.56 -20.29 -25.90
CA THR A 675 -11.36 -21.75 -25.78
C THR A 675 -11.74 -22.19 -24.39
N ILE A 676 -12.75 -23.05 -24.29
CA ILE A 676 -13.31 -23.58 -23.04
C ILE A 676 -12.88 -25.04 -22.91
N ARG A 677 -12.25 -25.38 -21.77
CA ARG A 677 -11.62 -26.68 -21.53
C ARG A 677 -12.06 -27.29 -20.21
N ALA A 678 -12.21 -28.61 -20.19
CA ALA A 678 -12.35 -29.39 -18.96
C ALA A 678 -11.51 -30.67 -19.03
N TRP A 679 -10.99 -31.04 -17.87
CA TRP A 679 -10.28 -32.29 -17.65
C TRP A 679 -11.09 -33.16 -16.69
N LEU A 680 -11.01 -34.47 -16.88
CA LEU A 680 -11.52 -35.44 -15.90
C LEU A 680 -10.70 -35.27 -14.60
N GLY A 681 -11.31 -35.45 -13.44
CA GLY A 681 -10.61 -35.40 -12.15
C GLY A 681 -10.30 -33.99 -11.64
N ARG A 682 -10.46 -32.94 -12.46
CA ARG A 682 -10.11 -31.55 -12.12
C ARG A 682 -11.38 -30.70 -11.94
N PRO A 683 -11.67 -30.16 -10.75
CA PRO A 683 -12.85 -29.34 -10.50
C PRO A 683 -12.69 -27.91 -11.03
N MET A 684 -12.25 -27.74 -12.26
CA MET A 684 -11.99 -26.43 -12.89
C MET A 684 -12.43 -26.44 -14.35
N LEU A 685 -13.20 -25.43 -14.73
CA LEU A 685 -13.38 -25.05 -16.13
C LEU A 685 -12.35 -23.99 -16.47
N GLU A 686 -11.54 -24.23 -17.51
CA GLU A 686 -10.55 -23.25 -17.98
C GLU A 686 -11.11 -22.50 -19.18
N ILE A 687 -11.07 -21.17 -19.14
CA ILE A 687 -11.47 -20.29 -20.23
C ILE A 687 -10.24 -19.50 -20.67
N ASN A 688 -9.78 -19.74 -21.89
CA ASN A 688 -8.70 -18.97 -22.51
C ASN A 688 -9.31 -18.03 -23.55
N ILE A 689 -8.96 -16.76 -23.48
CA ILE A 689 -9.57 -15.68 -24.26
C ILE A 689 -8.45 -14.97 -25.01
N GLU A 690 -8.61 -14.84 -26.31
CA GLU A 690 -7.78 -14.05 -27.20
C GLU A 690 -8.63 -12.90 -27.77
N ILE A 691 -8.20 -11.65 -27.60
CA ILE A 691 -8.93 -10.45 -28.02
C ILE A 691 -8.03 -9.55 -28.86
N HIS A 692 -8.50 -9.17 -30.05
CA HIS A 692 -7.82 -8.25 -30.95
C HIS A 692 -8.72 -7.04 -31.23
N PRO A 693 -8.53 -5.91 -30.52
CA PRO A 693 -9.21 -4.66 -30.82
C PRO A 693 -8.93 -4.21 -32.26
N THR A 694 -9.93 -3.63 -32.94
CA THR A 694 -9.76 -3.06 -34.29
C THR A 694 -8.93 -1.78 -34.25
N GLU A 695 -9.10 -0.98 -33.18
CA GLU A 695 -8.29 0.18 -32.85
C GLU A 695 -7.85 0.13 -31.38
N PRO A 696 -6.69 0.72 -31.02
CA PRO A 696 -6.29 0.84 -29.63
C PRO A 696 -7.31 1.65 -28.80
N LEU A 697 -7.65 1.15 -27.61
CA LEU A 697 -8.53 1.87 -26.67
C LEU A 697 -7.84 3.13 -26.13
N ARG A 698 -8.62 4.19 -25.87
CA ARG A 698 -8.13 5.50 -25.40
C ARG A 698 -9.07 6.11 -24.35
N GLY A 699 -8.53 6.83 -23.39
CA GLY A 699 -9.27 7.54 -22.34
C GLY A 699 -9.33 6.78 -21.02
N ASP A 700 -10.23 7.21 -20.14
CA ASP A 700 -10.35 6.66 -18.79
C ASP A 700 -10.51 5.12 -18.79
N ARG A 701 -9.61 4.42 -18.10
CA ARG A 701 -9.52 2.95 -18.14
C ARG A 701 -10.70 2.24 -17.48
N TRP A 702 -11.39 2.91 -16.56
CA TRP A 702 -12.62 2.40 -15.97
C TRP A 702 -13.86 2.71 -16.81
N SER A 703 -13.74 3.50 -17.88
CA SER A 703 -14.85 3.87 -18.75
C SER A 703 -14.71 3.29 -20.16
N ASN A 704 -13.49 3.00 -20.61
CA ASN A 704 -13.21 2.45 -21.93
C ASN A 704 -12.34 1.19 -21.86
N TYR A 705 -13.00 0.03 -21.86
CA TYR A 705 -12.36 -1.28 -21.76
C TYR A 705 -13.09 -2.37 -22.56
N ILE A 706 -12.36 -3.46 -22.79
CA ILE A 706 -12.92 -4.77 -23.15
C ILE A 706 -12.78 -5.70 -21.94
N ALA A 707 -13.86 -6.39 -21.59
CA ALA A 707 -13.94 -7.25 -20.41
C ALA A 707 -14.61 -8.59 -20.70
N SER A 708 -14.39 -9.55 -19.80
CA SER A 708 -15.24 -10.73 -19.66
C SER A 708 -16.32 -10.44 -18.62
N ARG A 709 -17.57 -10.31 -19.05
CA ARG A 709 -18.73 -10.05 -18.20
C ARG A 709 -19.31 -11.37 -17.70
N PHE A 710 -19.35 -11.54 -16.39
CA PHE A 710 -20.03 -12.65 -15.73
C PHE A 710 -21.37 -12.18 -15.16
N ALA A 711 -22.42 -12.97 -15.36
CA ALA A 711 -23.75 -12.70 -14.83
C ALA A 711 -24.26 -13.87 -13.99
N TRP A 712 -24.94 -13.58 -12.88
CA TRP A 712 -25.54 -14.59 -11.99
C TRP A 712 -27.06 -14.42 -11.86
N PRO A 713 -27.79 -15.51 -11.56
CA PRO A 713 -29.25 -15.54 -11.72
C PRO A 713 -30.07 -14.92 -10.57
N LEU A 714 -29.48 -14.50 -9.45
CA LEU A 714 -30.19 -14.06 -8.24
C LEU A 714 -29.69 -12.68 -7.77
N ASP A 715 -30.59 -11.81 -7.32
CA ASP A 715 -30.23 -10.43 -6.91
C ASP A 715 -29.64 -10.38 -5.48
N GLN A 716 -30.01 -11.34 -4.62
CA GLN A 716 -29.53 -11.43 -3.24
C GLN A 716 -28.42 -12.45 -3.11
N LEU A 717 -27.19 -12.01 -3.35
CA LEU A 717 -25.99 -12.82 -3.20
C LEU A 717 -24.87 -12.01 -2.53
N ALA A 718 -24.15 -12.65 -1.61
CA ALA A 718 -22.97 -12.06 -0.99
C ALA A 718 -21.76 -12.30 -1.89
N MET A 719 -21.07 -11.22 -2.25
CA MET A 719 -19.85 -11.25 -3.04
C MET A 719 -18.65 -11.07 -2.12
N HIS A 720 -17.62 -11.88 -2.35
CA HIS A 720 -16.36 -11.80 -1.66
C HIS A 720 -15.22 -11.76 -2.68
N ARG A 721 -14.08 -11.19 -2.28
CA ARG A 721 -12.84 -11.18 -3.05
C ARG A 721 -11.73 -11.86 -2.26
N GLY A 722 -10.82 -12.51 -2.98
CA GLY A 722 -9.57 -12.99 -2.45
C GLY A 722 -8.61 -11.82 -2.22
N HIS A 723 -8.07 -11.72 -1.01
CA HIS A 723 -7.05 -10.75 -0.64
C HIS A 723 -5.96 -11.45 0.16
N GLU A 724 -4.80 -11.67 -0.46
CA GLU A 724 -3.68 -12.40 0.13
C GLU A 724 -4.09 -13.79 0.63
N GLY A 725 -4.78 -14.54 -0.22
CA GLY A 725 -5.24 -15.88 0.09
C GLY A 725 -6.39 -16.02 1.07
N ARG A 726 -6.95 -14.90 1.55
CA ARG A 726 -8.11 -14.89 2.44
C ARG A 726 -9.33 -14.31 1.75
N THR A 727 -10.51 -14.68 2.24
CA THR A 727 -11.79 -14.18 1.72
C THR A 727 -12.22 -12.92 2.46
N ALA A 728 -12.43 -11.82 1.73
CA ALA A 728 -12.96 -10.57 2.25
C ALA A 728 -14.30 -10.23 1.59
N SER A 729 -15.30 -9.83 2.39
CA SER A 729 -16.58 -9.34 1.86
C SER A 729 -16.37 -8.04 1.08
N THR A 730 -17.12 -7.87 -0.01
CA THR A 730 -17.05 -6.65 -0.83
C THR A 730 -18.44 -6.20 -1.30
N GLN A 731 -18.66 -4.90 -1.25
CA GLN A 731 -19.81 -4.19 -1.81
C GLN A 731 -19.36 -3.08 -2.79
N ASN A 732 -18.06 -2.85 -2.92
CA ASN A 732 -17.51 -1.85 -3.82
C ASN A 732 -17.89 -2.13 -5.28
N LEU A 733 -18.20 -1.05 -6.01
CA LEU A 733 -18.47 -1.11 -7.45
C LEU A 733 -17.21 -1.45 -8.24
N ARG A 734 -16.09 -0.82 -7.87
CA ARG A 734 -14.76 -1.12 -8.41
C ARG A 734 -13.96 -1.81 -7.33
N MET A 735 -13.35 -2.92 -7.67
CA MET A 735 -12.57 -3.67 -6.71
C MET A 735 -11.40 -4.36 -7.39
N GLU A 736 -10.40 -4.62 -6.56
CA GLU A 736 -9.18 -5.27 -6.95
C GLU A 736 -9.02 -6.60 -6.21
N SER A 737 -8.58 -7.65 -6.91
CA SER A 737 -8.39 -9.00 -6.37
C SER A 737 -7.43 -9.86 -7.21
N CYS A 738 -6.30 -10.28 -6.64
CA CYS A 738 -5.33 -11.15 -7.33
C CYS A 738 -5.78 -12.61 -7.43
N ASP A 739 -6.48 -13.12 -6.41
CA ASP A 739 -6.63 -14.57 -6.22
C ASP A 739 -7.92 -15.09 -6.88
N PHE A 740 -9.07 -14.60 -6.41
CA PHE A 740 -10.38 -15.05 -6.86
C PHE A 740 -11.50 -14.04 -6.54
N ILE A 741 -12.65 -14.22 -7.19
CA ILE A 741 -13.95 -13.70 -6.76
C ILE A 741 -14.83 -14.87 -6.34
N GLU A 742 -15.49 -14.74 -5.20
CA GLU A 742 -16.43 -15.72 -4.65
C GLU A 742 -17.84 -15.13 -4.63
N TRP A 743 -18.79 -15.90 -5.17
CA TRP A 743 -20.20 -15.63 -5.03
C TRP A 743 -20.83 -16.67 -4.10
N LYS A 744 -21.39 -16.22 -2.98
CA LYS A 744 -21.95 -17.08 -1.94
C LYS A 744 -23.48 -16.99 -1.89
N TRP A 745 -24.13 -18.12 -2.12
CA TRP A 745 -25.58 -18.30 -2.01
C TRP A 745 -25.90 -19.36 -0.96
N GLY A 746 -26.13 -18.91 0.28
CA GLY A 746 -26.29 -19.80 1.43
C GLY A 746 -25.03 -20.65 1.64
N ALA A 747 -25.18 -21.98 1.55
CA ALA A 747 -24.05 -22.91 1.63
C ALA A 747 -23.30 -23.08 0.29
N ARG A 748 -23.87 -22.65 -0.82
CA ARG A 748 -23.29 -22.85 -2.14
C ARG A 748 -22.35 -21.72 -2.49
N LYS A 749 -21.22 -22.04 -3.11
CA LYS A 749 -20.18 -21.09 -3.52
C LYS A 749 -19.84 -21.28 -4.99
N THR A 750 -19.61 -20.19 -5.69
CA THR A 750 -19.06 -20.20 -7.05
C THR A 750 -17.82 -19.34 -7.05
N PHE A 751 -16.78 -19.78 -7.74
CA PHE A 751 -15.49 -19.10 -7.76
C PHE A 751 -15.06 -18.77 -9.19
N LEU A 752 -14.61 -17.54 -9.37
CA LEU A 752 -13.82 -17.07 -10.50
C LEU A 752 -12.37 -16.98 -10.04
N PHE A 753 -11.47 -17.71 -10.68
CA PHE A 753 -10.04 -17.65 -10.42
C PHE A 753 -9.37 -16.79 -11.48
N ASN A 754 -8.71 -15.74 -11.01
CA ASN A 754 -8.41 -14.58 -11.83
C ASN A 754 -7.08 -14.71 -12.58
N ARG A 755 -6.14 -15.53 -12.07
CA ARG A 755 -4.79 -15.71 -12.64
C ARG A 755 -4.04 -14.39 -12.88
N GLY A 756 -4.19 -13.45 -11.94
CA GLY A 756 -3.62 -12.11 -12.02
C GLY A 756 -4.46 -11.06 -12.76
N LEU A 757 -5.66 -11.41 -13.26
CA LEU A 757 -6.64 -10.42 -13.74
C LEU A 757 -7.27 -9.70 -12.55
N SER A 758 -6.63 -8.63 -12.11
CA SER A 758 -6.94 -8.03 -10.82
C SER A 758 -8.14 -7.09 -10.77
N TYR A 759 -8.60 -6.60 -11.93
CA TYR A 759 -9.49 -5.44 -11.97
C TYR A 759 -10.93 -5.81 -12.33
N PHE A 760 -11.84 -5.40 -11.45
CA PHE A 760 -13.25 -5.73 -11.57
C PHE A 760 -14.15 -4.50 -11.45
N GLU A 761 -15.16 -4.44 -12.30
CA GLU A 761 -16.23 -3.44 -12.19
C GLU A 761 -17.60 -4.13 -12.14
N LYS A 762 -18.35 -3.90 -11.07
CA LYS A 762 -19.71 -4.41 -10.89
C LYS A 762 -20.67 -3.62 -11.77
N GLN A 763 -21.50 -4.35 -12.53
CA GLN A 763 -22.46 -3.81 -13.48
C GLN A 763 -23.89 -4.13 -13.00
N GLY A 764 -24.57 -3.12 -12.46
CA GLY A 764 -25.86 -3.32 -11.78
C GLY A 764 -25.75 -4.30 -10.61
N ASP A 765 -26.82 -5.05 -10.35
CA ASP A 765 -26.87 -5.95 -9.17
C ASP A 765 -26.41 -7.38 -9.45
N ARG A 766 -26.26 -7.75 -10.74
CA ARG A 766 -26.16 -9.14 -11.19
C ARG A 766 -25.00 -9.45 -12.11
N MET A 767 -24.16 -8.47 -12.40
CA MET A 767 -23.07 -8.63 -13.34
C MET A 767 -21.79 -8.03 -12.80
N ILE A 768 -20.68 -8.56 -13.30
CA ILE A 768 -19.34 -8.07 -13.01
C ILE A 768 -18.47 -8.25 -14.25
N ASP A 769 -17.70 -7.22 -14.55
CA ASP A 769 -16.75 -7.19 -15.64
C ASP A 769 -15.36 -7.45 -15.09
N THR A 770 -14.71 -8.50 -15.60
CA THR A 770 -13.27 -8.72 -15.43
C THR A 770 -12.56 -8.02 -16.58
N LEU A 771 -11.84 -6.94 -16.29
CA LEU A 771 -11.18 -6.15 -17.33
C LEU A 771 -10.06 -6.96 -17.98
N LEU A 772 -10.00 -6.92 -19.32
CA LEU A 772 -9.03 -7.65 -20.13
C LEU A 772 -8.13 -6.69 -20.92
N VAL A 773 -8.71 -5.68 -21.57
CA VAL A 773 -7.97 -4.70 -22.38
C VAL A 773 -8.44 -3.29 -22.01
N THR A 774 -7.50 -2.40 -21.71
CA THR A 774 -7.71 -0.96 -21.45
C THR A 774 -6.67 -0.15 -22.23
N GLU A 775 -6.71 1.19 -22.14
CA GLU A 775 -5.64 2.03 -22.70
C GLU A 775 -4.25 1.62 -22.16
N GLY A 776 -3.29 1.43 -23.08
CA GLY A 776 -1.91 1.04 -22.79
C GLY A 776 -1.67 -0.47 -22.64
N GLU A 777 -2.69 -1.31 -22.81
CA GLU A 777 -2.55 -2.77 -22.76
C GLU A 777 -1.96 -3.34 -24.05
N ASN A 778 -1.03 -4.30 -23.91
CA ASN A 778 -0.23 -4.83 -25.02
C ASN A 778 -0.46 -6.33 -25.26
N GLN A 779 -1.01 -7.06 -24.28
CA GLN A 779 -1.34 -8.47 -24.45
C GLN A 779 -2.78 -8.65 -24.94
N THR A 780 -2.97 -9.73 -25.68
CA THR A 780 -4.27 -10.11 -26.24
C THR A 780 -4.78 -11.43 -25.65
N HIS A 781 -3.98 -12.13 -24.85
CA HIS A 781 -4.27 -13.48 -24.36
C HIS A 781 -4.47 -13.47 -22.85
N PHE A 782 -5.58 -14.02 -22.40
CA PHE A 782 -5.99 -14.04 -21.00
C PHE A 782 -6.56 -15.41 -20.63
N SER A 783 -6.43 -15.79 -19.35
CA SER A 783 -6.90 -17.08 -18.85
C SER A 783 -7.66 -16.91 -17.55
N ILE A 784 -8.82 -17.56 -17.45
CA ILE A 784 -9.71 -17.53 -16.29
C ILE A 784 -10.08 -18.96 -15.90
N GLY A 785 -10.24 -19.21 -14.60
CA GLY A 785 -10.79 -20.46 -14.07
C GLY A 785 -12.18 -20.29 -13.46
N LEU A 786 -13.09 -21.25 -13.66
CA LEU A 786 -14.36 -21.33 -12.90
C LEU A 786 -14.47 -22.63 -12.11
N SER A 787 -14.97 -22.53 -10.88
CA SER A 787 -15.26 -23.69 -10.04
C SER A 787 -16.47 -23.47 -9.12
N MET A 788 -16.93 -24.55 -8.49
CA MET A 788 -18.04 -24.54 -7.54
C MET A 788 -17.65 -25.24 -6.25
N ASP A 789 -18.17 -24.73 -5.13
CA ASP A 789 -18.19 -25.40 -3.82
C ASP A 789 -16.81 -25.96 -3.42
N ARG A 790 -15.78 -25.10 -3.43
CA ARG A 790 -14.42 -25.41 -3.00
C ARG A 790 -14.22 -25.02 -1.54
N ASP A 791 -13.60 -25.92 -0.80
CA ASP A 791 -13.25 -25.70 0.62
C ASP A 791 -11.99 -24.83 0.74
N HIS A 792 -10.97 -25.13 -0.07
CA HIS A 792 -9.65 -24.47 -0.08
C HIS A 792 -9.44 -23.64 -1.37
N PRO A 793 -10.13 -22.50 -1.57
CA PRO A 793 -10.06 -21.74 -2.82
C PRO A 793 -8.66 -21.18 -3.08
N PHE A 794 -7.93 -20.74 -2.06
CA PHE A 794 -6.61 -20.16 -2.26
C PHE A 794 -5.59 -21.17 -2.77
N GLN A 795 -5.61 -22.43 -2.30
CA GLN A 795 -4.77 -23.48 -2.88
C GLN A 795 -5.01 -23.59 -4.39
N MET A 796 -6.27 -23.50 -4.83
CA MET A 796 -6.59 -23.61 -6.24
C MET A 796 -6.16 -22.38 -7.05
N ALA A 797 -6.30 -21.17 -6.49
CA ALA A 797 -5.73 -19.95 -7.09
C ALA A 797 -4.21 -20.08 -7.25
N MET A 798 -3.51 -20.41 -6.15
CA MET A 798 -2.06 -20.61 -6.14
C MET A 798 -1.61 -21.70 -7.11
N ALA A 799 -2.38 -22.79 -7.25
CA ALA A 799 -2.07 -23.89 -8.17
C ALA A 799 -2.12 -23.48 -9.65
N LEU A 800 -2.93 -22.48 -10.02
CA LEU A 800 -3.02 -22.00 -11.40
C LEU A 800 -1.81 -21.14 -11.79
N ASP A 801 -1.22 -20.44 -10.83
CA ASP A 801 -0.10 -19.54 -11.07
C ASP A 801 1.26 -20.19 -10.79
N SER A 802 1.28 -21.31 -10.07
CA SER A 802 2.50 -22.07 -9.75
C SER A 802 2.86 -23.07 -10.86
N PRO A 803 4.07 -23.01 -11.44
CA PRO A 803 4.50 -24.02 -12.40
C PRO A 803 4.65 -25.41 -11.75
N ILE A 804 4.66 -26.46 -12.57
CA ILE A 804 5.08 -27.79 -12.17
C ILE A 804 6.35 -28.15 -12.95
N TYR A 805 7.33 -28.75 -12.30
CA TYR A 805 8.54 -29.19 -12.98
C TYR A 805 8.25 -30.51 -13.67
N ILE A 806 8.55 -30.61 -14.97
CA ILE A 806 8.33 -31.82 -15.77
C ILE A 806 9.60 -32.07 -16.60
N GLN A 807 10.15 -33.28 -16.50
CA GLN A 807 11.34 -33.65 -17.26
C GLN A 807 11.23 -35.10 -17.76
N LYS A 808 11.59 -35.32 -19.02
CA LYS A 808 11.83 -36.68 -19.55
C LYS A 808 13.19 -37.17 -19.04
N VAL A 809 13.22 -38.38 -18.50
CA VAL A 809 14.41 -38.97 -17.86
C VAL A 809 14.69 -40.36 -18.42
N SER A 810 15.96 -40.77 -18.42
CA SER A 810 16.43 -42.10 -18.87
C SER A 810 16.71 -43.07 -17.71
N LYS A 811 16.35 -42.67 -16.48
CA LYS A 811 16.47 -43.46 -15.27
C LYS A 811 15.10 -43.85 -14.72
N GLY A 812 15.05 -45.03 -14.13
CA GLY A 812 13.89 -45.59 -13.45
C GLY A 812 13.49 -44.79 -12.21
N ALA A 813 12.38 -45.17 -11.60
CA ALA A 813 11.85 -44.52 -10.41
C ALA A 813 12.91 -44.37 -9.29
N PRO A 814 12.83 -43.32 -8.46
CA PRO A 814 13.66 -43.21 -7.27
C PRO A 814 13.57 -44.44 -6.35
N PRO A 815 14.61 -44.77 -5.57
CA PRO A 815 14.59 -45.94 -4.67
C PRO A 815 13.47 -45.92 -3.62
N ALA A 816 13.02 -44.73 -3.22
CA ALA A 816 11.89 -44.56 -2.31
C ALA A 816 10.53 -44.91 -2.95
N GLY A 817 10.50 -45.16 -4.27
CA GLY A 817 9.34 -45.49 -5.06
C GLY A 817 8.99 -44.42 -6.10
N PRO A 818 8.00 -44.71 -6.97
CA PRO A 818 7.58 -43.82 -8.05
C PRO A 818 6.83 -42.58 -7.57
N THR A 819 6.38 -42.53 -6.32
CA THR A 819 5.69 -41.37 -5.73
C THR A 819 6.23 -41.12 -4.33
N GLY A 820 6.53 -39.88 -3.97
CA GLY A 820 7.03 -39.50 -2.65
C GLY A 820 6.88 -38.01 -2.36
N TRP A 821 7.13 -37.61 -1.11
CA TRP A 821 7.12 -36.22 -0.65
C TRP A 821 8.41 -35.89 0.10
N PHE A 822 8.76 -34.61 0.14
CA PHE A 822 9.93 -34.07 0.86
C PHE A 822 9.52 -33.36 2.15
N PHE A 823 8.39 -32.68 2.12
CA PHE A 823 7.70 -32.13 3.27
C PHE A 823 6.21 -32.47 3.16
N HIS A 824 5.56 -32.70 4.29
CA HIS A 824 4.12 -32.93 4.34
C HIS A 824 3.50 -32.07 5.44
N ILE A 825 2.58 -31.19 5.04
CA ILE A 825 1.77 -30.37 5.94
C ILE A 825 0.40 -31.03 6.00
N ASP A 826 -0.02 -31.48 7.19
CA ASP A 826 -1.26 -32.25 7.35
C ASP A 826 -2.52 -31.37 7.50
N ALA A 827 -2.37 -30.06 7.65
CA ALA A 827 -3.46 -29.08 7.67
C ALA A 827 -3.64 -28.42 6.29
N PRO A 828 -4.79 -28.61 5.61
CA PRO A 828 -5.00 -28.05 4.27
C PRO A 828 -5.24 -26.53 4.29
N ASN A 829 -5.72 -25.97 5.39
CA ASN A 829 -5.89 -24.53 5.54
C ASN A 829 -4.57 -23.78 5.82
N LEU A 830 -3.45 -24.50 5.98
CA LEU A 830 -2.12 -23.91 6.15
C LEU A 830 -1.35 -23.99 4.82
N VAL A 831 -1.19 -22.84 4.16
CA VAL A 831 -0.56 -22.75 2.84
C VAL A 831 0.87 -22.25 2.96
N LEU A 832 1.79 -23.01 2.36
CA LEU A 832 3.19 -22.60 2.17
C LEU A 832 3.31 -21.65 0.98
N HIS A 833 3.80 -20.43 1.21
CA HIS A 833 4.14 -19.48 0.15
C HIS A 833 5.54 -19.69 -0.41
N GLN A 834 6.52 -19.90 0.48
CA GLN A 834 7.93 -20.01 0.09
C GLN A 834 8.74 -20.80 1.13
N ILE A 835 9.70 -21.59 0.67
CA ILE A 835 10.83 -22.11 1.43
C ILE A 835 12.07 -21.39 0.93
N SER A 836 12.74 -20.68 1.83
CA SER A 836 14.07 -20.09 1.57
C SER A 836 15.15 -20.88 2.31
N PHE A 837 16.40 -20.72 1.86
CA PHE A 837 17.55 -21.42 2.41
C PHE A 837 18.76 -20.49 2.45
N LYS A 838 19.70 -20.80 3.34
CA LYS A 838 21.05 -20.23 3.31
C LYS A 838 22.00 -21.33 2.84
N ALA A 839 22.80 -21.07 1.80
CA ALA A 839 23.61 -22.08 1.13
C ALA A 839 24.61 -22.80 2.07
N ASP A 840 25.02 -22.14 3.15
CA ASP A 840 25.98 -22.69 4.12
C ASP A 840 25.32 -23.36 5.33
N GLU A 841 23.99 -23.37 5.42
CA GLU A 841 23.23 -23.95 6.53
C GLU A 841 22.33 -25.09 6.04
N SER A 842 22.29 -26.21 6.77
CA SER A 842 21.29 -27.26 6.55
C SER A 842 20.00 -26.87 7.27
N SER A 843 19.31 -25.88 6.71
CA SER A 843 18.07 -25.36 7.28
C SER A 843 17.07 -24.97 6.19
N ALA A 844 15.80 -25.04 6.54
CA ALA A 844 14.68 -24.58 5.73
C ALA A 844 13.93 -23.48 6.47
N TYR A 845 13.65 -22.38 5.78
CA TYR A 845 12.92 -21.23 6.30
C TYR A 845 11.57 -21.15 5.57
N LEU A 846 10.48 -21.56 6.23
CA LEU A 846 9.15 -21.72 5.65
C LEU A 846 8.29 -20.49 5.99
N LEU A 847 7.78 -19.81 4.96
CA LEU A 847 6.75 -18.78 5.10
C LEU A 847 5.36 -19.42 4.90
N LEU A 848 4.58 -19.47 5.98
CA LEU A 848 3.31 -20.18 6.08
C LEU A 848 2.18 -19.20 6.42
N GLU A 849 1.01 -19.41 5.83
CA GLU A 849 -0.20 -18.64 6.11
C GLU A 849 -1.39 -19.55 6.38
N GLU A 850 -2.14 -19.29 7.44
CA GLU A 850 -3.47 -19.88 7.66
C GLU A 850 -4.50 -19.05 6.89
N THR A 851 -5.29 -19.68 6.01
CA THR A 851 -6.09 -18.96 5.00
C THR A 851 -7.59 -19.02 5.21
N GLU A 852 -8.08 -19.74 6.21
CA GLU A 852 -9.51 -20.03 6.39
C GLU A 852 -10.08 -19.51 7.69
N GLY A 853 -9.27 -18.90 8.55
CA GLY A 853 -9.65 -18.38 9.85
C GLY A 853 -9.78 -19.45 10.93
N PHE A 854 -9.21 -20.64 10.73
CA PHE A 854 -9.32 -21.77 11.65
C PHE A 854 -7.97 -22.18 12.23
N ALA A 855 -7.71 -21.80 13.48
CA ALA A 855 -6.56 -22.30 14.24
C ALA A 855 -6.65 -23.82 14.43
N THR A 856 -5.76 -24.57 13.77
CA THR A 856 -5.73 -26.03 13.80
C THR A 856 -4.30 -26.49 14.07
N PRO A 857 -4.04 -27.28 15.14
CA PRO A 857 -2.74 -27.91 15.35
C PRO A 857 -2.35 -28.71 14.11
N CYS A 858 -1.10 -28.54 13.67
CA CYS A 858 -0.60 -29.12 12.43
C CYS A 858 0.78 -29.72 12.66
N ASP A 859 1.03 -30.87 12.04
CA ASP A 859 2.31 -31.53 11.98
C ASP A 859 2.95 -31.31 10.60
N ILE A 860 4.16 -30.77 10.60
CA ILE A 860 5.01 -30.67 9.42
C ILE A 860 6.02 -31.81 9.45
N ARG A 861 5.79 -32.83 8.62
CA ARG A 861 6.72 -33.96 8.47
C ARG A 861 7.80 -33.62 7.45
N CYS A 862 9.03 -34.02 7.75
CA CYS A 862 10.22 -33.68 6.99
C CYS A 862 10.93 -34.94 6.46
N VAL A 863 11.52 -34.86 5.28
CA VAL A 863 12.29 -35.97 4.66
C VAL A 863 13.52 -36.39 5.48
N LYS A 864 14.03 -35.51 6.34
CA LYS A 864 15.08 -35.77 7.31
C LYS A 864 14.56 -35.42 8.70
N THR A 865 15.03 -36.13 9.72
CA THR A 865 14.74 -35.81 11.13
C THR A 865 15.25 -34.40 11.47
N PRO A 866 14.38 -33.46 11.85
CA PRO A 866 14.82 -32.13 12.27
C PRO A 866 15.52 -32.19 13.63
N LYS A 867 16.54 -31.35 13.82
CA LYS A 867 17.28 -31.19 15.07
C LYS A 867 16.72 -30.09 15.95
N ARG A 868 16.22 -29.03 15.32
CA ARG A 868 15.64 -27.86 15.98
C ARG A 868 14.62 -27.20 15.06
N ALA A 869 13.57 -26.65 15.63
CA ALA A 869 12.60 -25.84 14.91
C ALA A 869 12.16 -24.68 15.80
N CYS A 870 12.02 -23.48 15.23
CA CYS A 870 11.60 -22.29 15.97
C CYS A 870 10.88 -21.29 15.08
N PHE A 871 10.03 -20.46 15.68
CA PHE A 871 9.45 -19.31 14.99
C PHE A 871 10.45 -18.17 14.88
N LEU A 872 10.37 -17.41 13.79
CA LEU A 872 11.18 -16.23 13.54
C LEU A 872 10.29 -15.02 13.23
N ASP A 873 10.79 -13.83 13.54
CA ASP A 873 10.33 -12.60 12.88
C ASP A 873 11.05 -12.39 11.53
N LEU A 874 10.68 -11.35 10.75
CA LEU A 874 11.36 -11.09 9.46
C LEU A 874 12.83 -10.66 9.61
N GLN A 875 13.29 -10.31 10.81
CA GLN A 875 14.70 -10.02 11.10
C GLN A 875 15.49 -11.29 11.47
N ASN A 876 14.83 -12.45 11.48
CA ASN A 876 15.37 -13.74 11.91
C ASN A 876 15.68 -13.81 13.42
N ASN A 877 15.01 -13.01 14.25
CA ASN A 877 15.07 -13.18 15.70
C ASN A 877 14.18 -14.35 16.12
N ASP A 878 14.72 -15.20 16.97
CA ASP A 878 14.05 -16.38 17.51
C ASP A 878 12.89 -16.00 18.45
N GLN A 879 11.71 -16.55 18.19
CA GLN A 879 10.48 -16.33 18.95
C GLN A 879 10.09 -17.53 19.82
N GLY A 880 10.93 -18.56 19.89
CA GLY A 880 10.73 -19.75 20.72
C GLY A 880 10.82 -21.06 19.95
N ASP A 881 11.36 -22.08 20.62
CA ASP A 881 11.51 -23.44 20.10
C ASP A 881 10.16 -24.17 20.01
N LEU A 882 10.06 -25.06 19.02
CA LEU A 882 8.92 -25.91 18.75
C LEU A 882 9.21 -27.37 19.11
N SER A 883 8.13 -28.12 19.38
CA SER A 883 8.25 -29.54 19.69
C SER A 883 8.54 -30.36 18.43
N ILE A 884 9.57 -31.21 18.54
CA ILE A 884 9.95 -32.18 17.51
C ILE A 884 9.63 -33.59 17.99
N ARG A 885 9.01 -34.38 17.11
CA ARG A 885 8.76 -35.81 17.32
C ARG A 885 9.17 -36.58 16.07
N ASP A 886 10.25 -37.33 16.16
CA ASP A 886 10.84 -38.10 15.05
C ASP A 886 11.11 -37.22 13.82
N ASP A 887 10.31 -37.36 12.76
CA ASP A 887 10.40 -36.60 11.52
C ASP A 887 9.43 -35.41 11.46
N SER A 888 8.70 -35.13 12.54
CA SER A 888 7.63 -34.14 12.59
C SER A 888 7.96 -32.94 13.49
N VAL A 889 7.55 -31.75 13.04
CA VAL A 889 7.50 -30.51 13.82
C VAL A 889 6.03 -30.13 14.04
N THR A 890 5.61 -30.04 15.29
CA THR A 890 4.22 -29.65 15.62
C THR A 890 4.13 -28.13 15.80
N ILE A 891 3.13 -27.51 15.16
CA ILE A 891 2.84 -26.08 15.24
C ILE A 891 1.36 -25.82 15.57
N TYR A 892 1.10 -24.66 16.16
CA TYR A 892 -0.25 -24.18 16.49
C TYR A 892 -0.49 -22.84 15.77
N PRO A 893 -0.85 -22.86 14.48
CA PRO A 893 -1.10 -21.64 13.73
C PRO A 893 -2.30 -20.89 14.32
N GLU A 894 -2.17 -19.56 14.44
CA GLU A 894 -3.28 -18.67 14.76
C GLU A 894 -4.23 -18.57 13.56
N SER A 895 -5.52 -18.34 13.82
CA SER A 895 -6.50 -18.05 12.77
C SER A 895 -6.05 -16.84 11.94
N ASN A 896 -6.00 -16.99 10.61
CA ASN A 896 -5.44 -16.03 9.64
C ASN A 896 -3.96 -15.66 9.87
N GLY A 897 -3.23 -16.44 10.67
CA GLY A 897 -1.85 -16.16 11.08
C GLY A 897 -0.86 -16.24 9.91
N LEU A 898 0.11 -15.33 9.90
CA LEU A 898 1.27 -15.36 9.00
C LEU A 898 2.52 -15.62 9.83
N MET A 899 3.31 -16.62 9.46
CA MET A 899 4.41 -17.13 10.29
C MET A 899 5.64 -17.51 9.46
N LEU A 900 6.81 -17.21 10.01
CA LEU A 900 8.10 -17.65 9.49
C LEU A 900 8.68 -18.71 10.43
N LEU A 901 8.91 -19.90 9.90
CA LEU A 901 9.39 -21.06 10.63
C LEU A 901 10.80 -21.44 10.16
N LYS A 902 11.75 -21.63 11.06
CA LYS A 902 13.04 -22.24 10.76
C LYS A 902 13.06 -23.69 11.20
N ILE A 903 13.52 -24.60 10.33
CA ILE A 903 13.78 -26.01 10.65
C ILE A 903 15.24 -26.33 10.33
N GLU A 904 15.99 -26.82 11.31
CA GLU A 904 17.41 -27.21 11.19
C GLU A 904 17.55 -28.74 11.13
N PHE A 905 18.43 -29.26 10.26
CA PHE A 905 18.60 -30.70 9.99
C PHE A 905 19.98 -31.27 10.37
#